data_AF-A0A2H0ZWI6-F1
#
_entry.id   AF-A0A2H0ZWI6-F1
#
_cell.length_a   1.000
_cell.length_b   1.000
_cell.length_c   1.000
_cell.angle_alpha   90.00
_cell.angle_beta   90.00
_cell.angle_gamma   90.00
#
_symmetry.space_group_name_H-M   'P 1'
#
loop_
_entity.id
_entity.type
_entity.pdbx_description
1 polymer ?
#
loop_
_entity_poly.entity_id
_entity_poly.type
_entity_poly.pdbx_seq_one_letter_code
_entity_poly.pdbx_strand_id
1 'polypeptide(L)'
;MNIEDPSSLFNVQKRYLHDRLKEITSIGGLFALVLDKQTEALLLRLFSKDALLRIVTTIEQIDAPRKLQSFLSAIYFLEPSVYNLNCISADVKVKRYKMGHALFIPFTQWDTEQIRYFQSSKFLGNPDTMRYFGGDGSTATYIQASMFPLESRVFLTNHIPYNSMPVYYNDNCSEMVLPQIRKAAKAIVNAIIVAEEYPLIRFYASPKATHQAARLPELIADEVQRQLDDYLRANTDYPPKSALEKQRAILLITDRSMDLFAPLLHEFSYQAMAMDIVQSLERERIYKYQAENEKGEQQEMTSDLDAEDDELWTSLRHMHIIEASEVIINRINDLIKNNPMMVDRSKAKTSSDLMYVVAHLHGFDEERRQVTLHKTLIDEILDINAKRKLAEFAADFEQTCCAEGTSFEGIHNKKLHEDLIVLLAREDLHVNDKMRLVLIYGLYRGGLCESDFVKLAKFIGVKNTQIVSLVSRCFYNLYKLDFPIVKKTPKDKKVDRQFFHTINNEGTYNTSRFAPGLKRVLYNAAKYELDEDWFPYFRDKPIAEDVPKGNGLNAGLDKNNSIRNPRVKASWAPSASRHGASHKSSKNKQRIFCYVAGGVTYSEMRSAYELSQALDKDFYLGSETVLKPRDFLIGLQDIDQVKQPDSLEIPLYDEITRPRTRAPSYLFDVPKPPSQPSTTANSRPVSSTHSHTSKPSAPSNMSSSGLGSSSPNPELPPDVIGKNTPSHYQKRTSQYTTDLSGENRTSEKKPSRLRRLFK
;
A
#
# COMPACT_ATOMS: atom_id res chain seq x y z
N MET A 1 9.27 -17.54 2.37
CA MET A 1 9.72 -16.84 1.13
C MET A 1 10.01 -17.83 0.00
N ASN A 2 8.99 -18.51 -0.53
CA ASN A 2 9.10 -19.22 -1.81
C ASN A 2 8.67 -18.26 -2.94
N ILE A 3 9.46 -17.20 -3.17
CA ILE A 3 9.11 -16.14 -4.14
C ILE A 3 9.50 -16.64 -5.54
N GLU A 4 8.65 -17.48 -6.14
CA GLU A 4 8.97 -18.15 -7.41
C GLU A 4 8.96 -17.20 -8.62
N ASP A 5 8.28 -16.05 -8.54
CA ASP A 5 8.26 -15.04 -9.61
C ASP A 5 9.59 -14.24 -9.65
N PRO A 6 10.47 -14.42 -10.66
CA PRO A 6 11.75 -13.72 -10.74
C PRO A 6 11.59 -12.21 -11.04
N SER A 7 10.39 -11.78 -11.46
CA SER A 7 10.02 -10.39 -11.76
C SER A 7 9.45 -9.64 -10.54
N SER A 8 9.10 -10.34 -9.45
CA SER A 8 8.60 -9.75 -8.21
C SER A 8 9.53 -8.66 -7.67
N LEU A 9 8.97 -7.53 -7.23
CA LEU A 9 9.69 -6.39 -6.66
C LEU A 9 10.60 -6.79 -5.49
N PHE A 10 10.17 -7.75 -4.66
CA PHE A 10 11.01 -8.33 -3.62
C PHE A 10 12.26 -8.99 -4.21
N ASN A 11 12.09 -9.85 -5.23
CA ASN A 11 13.19 -10.59 -5.83
C ASN A 11 14.19 -9.69 -6.56
N VAL A 12 13.72 -8.68 -7.31
CA VAL A 12 14.64 -7.76 -8.02
C VAL A 12 15.40 -6.85 -7.06
N GLN A 13 14.72 -6.25 -6.06
CA GLN A 13 15.36 -5.41 -5.05
C GLN A 13 16.33 -6.23 -4.17
N LYS A 14 15.92 -7.43 -3.73
CA LYS A 14 16.74 -8.34 -2.92
C LYS A 14 18.01 -8.75 -3.65
N ARG A 15 17.93 -9.10 -4.93
CA ARG A 15 19.09 -9.45 -5.76
C ARG A 15 20.06 -8.28 -5.86
N TYR A 16 19.56 -7.11 -6.27
CA TYR A 16 20.36 -5.89 -6.40
C TYR A 16 21.10 -5.50 -5.10
N LEU A 17 20.40 -5.51 -3.95
CA LEU A 17 21.03 -5.22 -2.65
C LEU A 17 21.99 -6.33 -2.18
N HIS A 18 21.64 -7.61 -2.39
CA HIS A 18 22.49 -8.75 -2.04
C HIS A 18 23.83 -8.69 -2.78
N ASP A 19 23.79 -8.45 -4.09
CA ASP A 19 24.96 -8.54 -4.94
C ASP A 19 25.93 -7.38 -4.65
N ARG A 20 25.43 -6.17 -4.35
CA ARG A 20 26.25 -5.05 -3.85
C ARG A 20 26.85 -5.29 -2.45
N LEU A 21 26.13 -5.97 -1.55
CA LEU A 21 26.69 -6.38 -0.25
C LEU A 21 27.75 -7.49 -0.42
N LYS A 22 27.60 -8.38 -1.41
CA LYS A 22 28.61 -9.40 -1.75
C LYS A 22 29.84 -8.83 -2.45
N GLU A 23 29.67 -7.81 -3.29
CA GLU A 23 30.76 -7.05 -3.91
C GLU A 23 31.72 -6.49 -2.83
N ILE A 24 31.20 -5.75 -1.84
CA ILE A 24 32.02 -5.21 -0.74
C ILE A 24 32.63 -6.33 0.12
N THR A 25 31.84 -7.33 0.51
CA THR A 25 32.34 -8.38 1.42
C THR A 25 33.33 -9.35 0.74
N SER A 26 33.39 -9.39 -0.59
CA SER A 26 34.37 -10.17 -1.37
C SER A 26 35.83 -9.74 -1.15
N ILE A 27 36.07 -8.49 -0.71
CA ILE A 27 37.39 -7.95 -0.35
C ILE A 27 38.04 -8.76 0.79
N GLY A 28 37.23 -9.44 1.61
CA GLY A 28 37.67 -10.27 2.72
C GLY A 28 37.85 -9.50 4.02
N GLY A 29 37.52 -10.16 5.13
CA GLY A 29 37.51 -9.56 6.46
C GLY A 29 36.20 -9.84 7.19
N LEU A 30 36.00 -9.13 8.30
CA LEU A 30 34.77 -9.18 9.09
C LEU A 30 34.11 -7.79 9.04
N PHE A 31 32.79 -7.76 8.92
CA PHE A 31 32.04 -6.54 8.59
C PHE A 31 30.87 -6.32 9.54
N ALA A 32 30.70 -5.08 10.02
CA ALA A 32 29.48 -4.60 10.65
C ALA A 32 28.61 -3.90 9.60
N LEU A 33 27.35 -4.30 9.46
CA LEU A 33 26.37 -3.57 8.64
C LEU A 33 25.69 -2.51 9.53
N VAL A 34 25.96 -1.25 9.25
CA VAL A 34 25.46 -0.10 10.02
C VAL A 34 24.32 0.56 9.24
N LEU A 35 23.15 0.62 9.86
CA LEU A 35 21.86 0.94 9.24
C LEU A 35 21.19 2.12 9.94
N ASP A 36 20.30 2.81 9.23
CA ASP A 36 19.29 3.69 9.81
C ASP A 36 17.91 2.99 9.77
N LYS A 37 16.87 3.67 10.23
CA LYS A 37 15.53 3.08 10.37
C LYS A 37 14.89 2.74 9.02
N GLN A 38 15.11 3.56 7.99
CA GLN A 38 14.52 3.35 6.66
C GLN A 38 15.25 2.22 5.92
N THR A 39 16.58 2.20 5.99
CA THR A 39 17.41 1.15 5.38
C THR A 39 17.29 -0.19 6.11
N GLU A 40 17.13 -0.21 7.44
CA GLU A 40 16.79 -1.42 8.20
C GLU A 40 15.40 -1.94 7.84
N ALA A 41 14.37 -1.08 7.82
CA ALA A 41 13.02 -1.51 7.43
C ALA A 41 13.00 -2.13 6.02
N LEU A 42 13.71 -1.53 5.06
CA LEU A 42 13.85 -2.09 3.71
C LEU A 42 14.59 -3.44 3.70
N LEU A 43 15.70 -3.58 4.43
CA LEU A 43 16.44 -4.85 4.47
C LEU A 43 15.67 -5.95 5.18
N LEU A 44 15.02 -5.68 6.31
CA LEU A 44 14.24 -6.68 7.03
C LEU A 44 12.95 -7.07 6.29
N ARG A 45 12.43 -6.21 5.41
CA ARG A 45 11.36 -6.53 4.45
C ARG A 45 11.81 -7.50 3.34
N LEU A 46 13.11 -7.59 3.05
CA LEU A 46 13.69 -8.37 1.95
C LEU A 46 14.45 -9.62 2.42
N PHE A 47 15.04 -9.59 3.61
CA PHE A 47 15.94 -10.62 4.16
C PHE A 47 15.57 -10.92 5.62
N SER A 48 15.60 -12.19 6.01
CA SER A 48 15.67 -12.53 7.43
C SER A 48 17.01 -12.07 8.01
N LYS A 49 17.03 -11.75 9.31
CA LYS A 49 18.24 -11.32 10.02
C LYS A 49 19.39 -12.33 9.86
N ASP A 50 19.07 -13.63 9.90
CA ASP A 50 20.04 -14.71 9.71
C ASP A 50 20.60 -14.80 8.29
N ALA A 51 19.83 -14.38 7.27
CA ALA A 51 20.33 -14.31 5.90
C ALA A 51 21.38 -13.18 5.75
N LEU A 52 21.14 -12.03 6.39
CA LEU A 52 22.12 -10.94 6.45
C LEU A 52 23.36 -11.31 7.27
N LEU A 53 23.21 -12.04 8.38
CA LEU A 53 24.33 -12.55 9.19
C LEU A 53 25.15 -13.67 8.52
N ARG A 54 24.77 -14.12 7.32
CA ARG A 54 25.61 -14.94 6.40
C ARG A 54 26.37 -14.10 5.36
N ILE A 55 26.28 -12.78 5.45
CA ILE A 55 26.96 -11.81 4.60
C ILE A 55 27.89 -10.93 5.47
N VAL A 56 27.38 -10.48 6.61
CA VAL A 56 28.08 -9.62 7.57
C VAL A 56 28.13 -10.24 8.96
N THR A 57 29.07 -9.80 9.79
CA THR A 57 29.33 -10.33 11.14
C THR A 57 28.36 -9.76 12.19
N THR A 58 27.96 -8.49 12.05
CA THR A 58 26.99 -7.81 12.92
C THR A 58 26.07 -6.92 12.10
N ILE A 59 24.91 -6.56 12.68
CA ILE A 59 23.94 -5.60 12.14
C ILE A 59 23.61 -4.64 13.28
N GLU A 60 23.84 -3.34 13.08
CA GLU A 60 23.78 -2.33 14.15
C GLU A 60 23.11 -1.02 13.67
N GLN A 61 22.31 -0.36 14.52
CA GLN A 61 21.69 0.93 14.21
C GLN A 61 22.68 2.10 14.41
N ILE A 62 22.76 3.00 13.43
CA ILE A 62 23.72 4.12 13.37
C ILE A 62 23.64 5.06 14.57
N ASP A 63 22.45 5.28 15.13
CA ASP A 63 22.24 6.12 16.31
C ASP A 63 22.15 5.35 17.64
N ALA A 64 22.24 4.01 17.63
CA ALA A 64 22.23 3.21 18.85
C ALA A 64 23.61 3.17 19.57
N PRO A 65 23.65 2.90 20.89
CA PRO A 65 24.90 2.68 21.62
C PRO A 65 25.68 1.44 21.11
N ARG A 66 26.73 1.68 20.31
CA ARG A 66 27.55 0.63 19.66
C ARG A 66 28.94 0.50 20.28
N LYS A 67 29.37 -0.75 20.48
CA LYS A 67 30.68 -1.10 21.08
C LYS A 67 31.84 -0.70 20.15
N LEU A 68 33.04 -0.52 20.70
CA LEU A 68 34.26 -0.41 19.89
C LEU A 68 34.63 -1.80 19.36
N GLN A 69 34.73 -1.92 18.04
CA GLN A 69 34.96 -3.14 17.27
C GLN A 69 36.01 -2.87 16.16
N SER A 70 37.17 -2.33 16.54
CA SER A 70 38.25 -1.91 15.61
C SER A 70 38.87 -3.04 14.76
N PHE A 71 38.42 -4.28 14.94
CA PHE A 71 38.76 -5.44 14.11
C PHE A 71 37.77 -5.67 12.94
N LEU A 72 36.56 -5.09 13.00
CA LEU A 72 35.58 -5.08 11.90
C LEU A 72 35.82 -3.87 10.99
N SER A 73 35.52 -4.01 9.69
CA SER A 73 35.18 -2.87 8.83
C SER A 73 33.68 -2.56 8.95
N ALA A 74 33.25 -1.33 8.69
CA ALA A 74 31.82 -0.98 8.65
C ALA A 74 31.32 -0.82 7.21
N ILE A 75 30.10 -1.30 6.95
CA ILE A 75 29.31 -1.02 5.74
C ILE A 75 28.17 -0.11 6.16
N TYR A 76 28.25 1.17 5.81
CA TYR A 76 27.21 2.17 6.10
C TYR A 76 26.19 2.21 4.97
N PHE A 77 25.11 1.44 5.09
CA PHE A 77 23.99 1.47 4.16
C PHE A 77 22.92 2.41 4.76
N LEU A 78 22.92 3.67 4.32
CA LEU A 78 22.26 4.80 4.99
C LEU A 78 21.73 5.84 3.98
N GLU A 79 20.77 6.67 4.38
CA GLU A 79 20.62 7.99 3.74
C GLU A 79 21.74 8.94 4.22
N PRO A 80 22.43 9.70 3.34
CA PRO A 80 23.51 10.61 3.72
C PRO A 80 23.01 11.94 4.33
N SER A 81 22.09 11.85 5.29
CA SER A 81 21.59 13.00 6.06
C SER A 81 22.67 13.60 6.97
N VAL A 82 22.57 14.90 7.28
CA VAL A 82 23.53 15.58 8.19
C VAL A 82 23.62 14.87 9.55
N TYR A 83 22.53 14.30 10.06
CA TYR A 83 22.52 13.44 11.25
C TYR A 83 23.41 12.20 11.08
N ASN A 84 23.16 11.39 10.05
CA ASN A 84 23.89 10.15 9.78
C ASN A 84 25.38 10.42 9.53
N LEU A 85 25.72 11.47 8.77
CA LEU A 85 27.10 11.89 8.55
C LEU A 85 27.81 12.31 9.86
N ASN A 86 27.11 12.93 10.82
CA ASN A 86 27.68 13.23 12.14
C ASN A 86 27.86 11.96 13.01
N CYS A 87 26.97 10.98 12.90
CA CYS A 87 27.12 9.68 13.59
C CYS A 87 28.33 8.91 13.05
N ILE A 88 28.56 8.92 11.73
CA ILE A 88 29.79 8.40 11.13
C ILE A 88 31.03 9.18 11.62
N SER A 89 30.98 10.52 11.68
CA SER A 89 32.09 11.32 12.23
C SER A 89 32.38 10.99 13.71
N ALA A 90 31.39 10.54 14.49
CA ALA A 90 31.62 10.00 15.83
C ALA A 90 32.37 8.67 15.78
N ASP A 91 31.96 7.74 14.92
CA ASP A 91 32.59 6.43 14.70
C ASP A 91 34.05 6.54 14.26
N VAL A 92 34.35 7.46 13.34
CA VAL A 92 35.72 7.80 12.91
C VAL A 92 36.54 8.33 14.09
N LYS A 93 36.01 9.32 14.82
CA LYS A 93 36.71 10.00 15.93
C LYS A 93 37.09 9.05 17.07
N VAL A 94 36.23 8.09 17.42
CA VAL A 94 36.52 7.09 18.46
C VAL A 94 37.18 5.81 17.91
N LYS A 95 37.38 5.73 16.59
CA LYS A 95 37.92 4.55 15.87
C LYS A 95 37.10 3.29 16.17
N ARG A 96 35.76 3.42 16.09
CA ARG A 96 34.79 2.37 16.41
C ARG A 96 34.98 1.12 15.53
N TYR A 97 35.36 1.32 14.28
CA TYR A 97 35.66 0.26 13.31
C TYR A 97 37.01 0.56 12.61
N LYS A 98 37.58 -0.44 11.93
CA LYS A 98 38.87 -0.39 11.22
C LYS A 98 38.90 0.63 10.08
N MET A 99 37.85 0.63 9.26
CA MET A 99 37.65 1.47 8.07
C MET A 99 36.15 1.44 7.71
N GLY A 100 35.73 2.35 6.83
CA GLY A 100 34.36 2.43 6.31
C GLY A 100 34.27 2.12 4.83
N HIS A 101 33.19 1.43 4.46
CA HIS A 101 32.61 1.42 3.12
C HIS A 101 31.22 2.04 3.25
N ALA A 102 30.83 2.94 2.36
CA ALA A 102 29.49 3.48 2.34
C ALA A 102 28.71 2.98 1.12
N LEU A 103 27.42 2.74 1.35
CA LEU A 103 26.40 2.45 0.37
C LEU A 103 25.29 3.49 0.60
N PHE A 104 25.57 4.74 0.23
CA PHE A 104 24.64 5.85 0.48
C PHE A 104 23.48 5.85 -0.53
N ILE A 105 22.28 6.17 -0.07
CA ILE A 105 21.20 6.58 -0.98
C ILE A 105 21.65 7.85 -1.73
N PRO A 106 21.53 7.93 -3.07
CA PRO A 106 21.96 9.09 -3.83
C PRO A 106 21.42 10.43 -3.33
N PHE A 107 22.30 11.43 -3.35
CA PHE A 107 21.89 12.83 -3.34
C PHE A 107 21.19 13.18 -4.65
N THR A 108 20.17 14.02 -4.57
CA THR A 108 19.66 14.81 -5.71
C THR A 108 20.45 16.10 -5.82
N GLN A 109 20.40 16.78 -6.97
CA GLN A 109 20.91 18.15 -7.12
C GLN A 109 20.31 19.15 -6.10
N TRP A 110 19.18 18.82 -5.47
CA TRP A 110 18.47 19.66 -4.52
C TRP A 110 18.95 19.50 -3.07
N ASP A 111 19.69 18.44 -2.76
CA ASP A 111 20.22 18.13 -1.41
C ASP A 111 21.47 18.98 -1.10
N THR A 112 21.36 20.29 -1.34
CA THR A 112 22.49 21.24 -1.40
C THR A 112 23.18 21.43 -0.05
N GLU A 113 22.44 21.37 1.07
CA GLU A 113 23.05 21.41 2.39
C GLU A 113 23.83 20.12 2.68
N GLN A 114 23.24 18.98 2.35
CA GLN A 114 23.79 17.65 2.60
C GLN A 114 25.06 17.42 1.77
N ILE A 115 25.03 17.76 0.47
CA ILE A 115 26.20 17.74 -0.42
C ILE A 115 27.31 18.66 0.11
N ARG A 116 26.97 19.91 0.49
CA ARG A 116 27.93 20.86 1.05
C ARG A 116 28.52 20.35 2.37
N TYR A 117 27.71 19.74 3.23
CA TYR A 117 28.16 19.16 4.49
C TYR A 117 29.10 17.99 4.25
N PHE A 118 28.71 17.07 3.37
CA PHE A 118 29.48 15.89 2.95
C PHE A 118 30.87 16.27 2.42
N GLN A 119 30.95 17.28 1.55
CA GLN A 119 32.22 17.79 1.01
C GLN A 119 33.05 18.63 2.00
N SER A 120 32.46 19.09 3.11
CA SER A 120 33.14 19.99 4.05
C SER A 120 34.22 19.31 4.89
N SER A 121 35.08 20.12 5.51
CA SER A 121 36.07 19.70 6.53
C SER A 121 35.46 19.10 7.82
N LYS A 122 34.12 19.03 7.92
CA LYS A 122 33.40 18.30 8.99
C LYS A 122 33.10 16.85 8.63
N PHE A 123 33.12 16.50 7.34
CA PHE A 123 32.93 15.13 6.86
C PHE A 123 34.05 14.71 5.90
N LEU A 124 33.84 14.56 4.58
CA LEU A 124 34.82 13.94 3.69
C LEU A 124 36.04 14.83 3.43
N GLY A 125 35.91 16.15 3.59
CA GLY A 125 37.05 17.08 3.61
C GLY A 125 37.90 17.01 4.89
N ASN A 126 37.56 16.14 5.85
CA ASN A 126 38.39 15.86 7.02
C ASN A 126 39.40 14.75 6.71
N PRO A 127 40.72 14.94 6.94
CA PRO A 127 41.74 13.92 6.64
C PRO A 127 41.52 12.56 7.32
N ASP A 128 40.99 12.52 8.55
CA ASP A 128 40.72 11.24 9.24
C ASP A 128 39.55 10.50 8.59
N THR A 129 38.48 11.21 8.22
CA THR A 129 37.32 10.64 7.50
C THR A 129 37.69 10.19 6.09
N MET A 130 38.45 11.01 5.36
CA MET A 130 38.95 10.67 4.02
C MET A 130 39.82 9.41 4.05
N ARG A 131 40.72 9.30 5.03
CA ARG A 131 41.54 8.10 5.28
C ARG A 131 40.70 6.89 5.68
N TYR A 132 39.63 7.09 6.45
CA TYR A 132 38.72 6.04 6.87
C TYR A 132 37.89 5.48 5.70
N PHE A 133 37.58 6.29 4.68
CA PHE A 133 36.96 5.89 3.41
C PHE A 133 37.98 5.73 2.26
N GLY A 134 39.03 4.93 2.49
CA GLY A 134 39.99 4.50 1.45
C GLY A 134 41.22 5.39 1.22
N GLY A 135 41.23 6.64 1.71
CA GLY A 135 42.33 7.60 1.51
C GLY A 135 42.03 8.67 0.47
N ASP A 136 41.13 8.39 -0.47
CA ASP A 136 40.66 9.26 -1.55
C ASP A 136 39.13 9.40 -1.57
N GLY A 137 38.41 8.65 -0.74
CA GLY A 137 36.94 8.54 -0.74
C GLY A 137 36.39 7.37 -1.58
N SER A 138 37.24 6.55 -2.21
CA SER A 138 36.83 5.49 -3.15
C SER A 138 35.89 4.43 -2.56
N THR A 139 35.92 4.20 -1.24
CA THR A 139 34.98 3.26 -0.59
C THR A 139 33.63 3.87 -0.24
N ALA A 140 33.39 5.16 -0.53
CA ALA A 140 32.09 5.80 -0.33
C ALA A 140 31.27 5.81 -1.63
N THR A 141 30.48 4.75 -1.85
CA THR A 141 29.68 4.55 -3.07
C THR A 141 28.18 4.78 -2.81
N TYR A 142 27.38 4.72 -3.88
CA TYR A 142 25.94 4.99 -3.84
C TYR A 142 25.12 3.80 -4.34
N ILE A 143 23.88 3.65 -3.85
CA ILE A 143 22.99 2.51 -4.15
C ILE A 143 21.51 2.91 -4.15
N GLN A 144 20.70 2.34 -5.04
CA GLN A 144 19.27 2.62 -5.09
C GLN A 144 18.48 1.82 -4.03
N ALA A 145 18.00 2.53 -3.01
CA ALA A 145 17.35 1.94 -1.83
C ALA A 145 16.22 2.82 -1.23
N SER A 146 15.50 3.54 -2.09
CA SER A 146 14.36 4.40 -1.72
C SER A 146 12.98 3.79 -2.00
N MET A 147 12.89 2.69 -2.74
CA MET A 147 11.66 1.94 -2.97
C MET A 147 11.39 0.98 -1.82
N PHE A 148 10.21 1.04 -1.20
CA PHE A 148 9.76 0.04 -0.23
C PHE A 148 8.75 -0.94 -0.88
N PRO A 149 9.07 -2.23 -1.07
CA PRO A 149 8.14 -3.19 -1.67
C PRO A 149 7.04 -3.59 -0.68
N LEU A 150 5.80 -3.27 -1.07
CA LEU A 150 4.59 -3.66 -0.34
C LEU A 150 4.09 -5.03 -0.82
N GLU A 151 3.93 -5.20 -2.12
CA GLU A 151 3.56 -6.46 -2.75
C GLU A 151 4.50 -6.77 -3.91
N SER A 152 4.47 -8.00 -4.42
CA SER A 152 5.31 -8.42 -5.56
C SER A 152 5.17 -7.53 -6.80
N ARG A 153 4.08 -6.76 -6.94
CA ARG A 153 3.85 -5.77 -8.01
C ARG A 153 3.48 -4.37 -7.49
N VAL A 154 3.60 -4.10 -6.19
CA VAL A 154 3.25 -2.80 -5.57
C VAL A 154 4.37 -2.26 -4.67
N PHE A 155 4.73 -0.99 -4.82
CA PHE A 155 5.72 -0.31 -3.97
C PHE A 155 5.22 1.01 -3.37
N LEU A 156 5.87 1.42 -2.30
CA LEU A 156 5.65 2.68 -1.59
C LEU A 156 6.93 3.54 -1.58
N THR A 157 6.77 4.86 -1.44
CA THR A 157 7.91 5.80 -1.31
C THR A 157 8.63 5.72 0.04
N ASN A 158 8.04 5.05 1.04
CA ASN A 158 8.59 4.92 2.37
C ASN A 158 8.01 3.69 3.10
N HIS A 159 8.75 3.18 4.08
CA HIS A 159 8.30 2.13 5.01
C HIS A 159 7.21 2.60 5.98
N ILE A 160 7.18 3.91 6.30
CA ILE A 160 6.08 4.57 7.03
C ILE A 160 5.29 5.40 5.99
N PRO A 161 4.22 4.83 5.40
CA PRO A 161 3.33 5.58 4.53
C PRO A 161 2.42 6.52 5.33
N TYR A 162 2.06 7.64 4.74
CA TYR A 162 1.14 8.63 5.30
C TYR A 162 0.26 9.19 4.18
N ASN A 163 -0.84 9.87 4.53
CA ASN A 163 -1.72 10.45 3.51
C ASN A 163 -1.05 11.67 2.86
N SER A 164 -0.70 11.54 1.58
CA SER A 164 -0.03 12.57 0.78
C SER A 164 -1.00 13.59 0.16
N MET A 165 -2.32 13.36 0.21
CA MET A 165 -3.31 14.33 -0.27
C MET A 165 -3.14 15.73 0.33
N PRO A 166 -3.02 15.93 1.67
CA PRO A 166 -2.74 17.24 2.23
C PRO A 166 -1.43 17.87 1.73
N VAL A 167 -0.39 17.10 1.43
CA VAL A 167 0.86 17.65 0.87
C VAL A 167 0.62 18.26 -0.51
N TYR A 168 -0.16 17.58 -1.37
CA TYR A 168 -0.35 17.97 -2.76
C TYR A 168 -1.49 18.95 -3.02
N TYR A 169 -2.56 18.90 -2.22
CA TYR A 169 -3.80 19.65 -2.47
C TYR A 169 -4.18 20.62 -1.34
N ASN A 170 -3.45 20.68 -0.21
CA ASN A 170 -3.58 21.81 0.73
C ASN A 170 -2.62 22.94 0.34
N ASP A 171 -3.14 24.16 0.21
CA ASP A 171 -2.36 25.30 -0.27
C ASP A 171 -1.33 25.75 0.79
N ASN A 172 -1.66 25.52 2.07
CA ASN A 172 -0.78 25.74 3.23
C ASN A 172 0.42 24.76 3.28
N CYS A 173 0.36 23.64 2.54
CA CYS A 173 1.40 22.61 2.50
C CYS A 173 2.39 22.78 1.32
N SER A 174 2.27 23.86 0.55
CA SER A 174 2.98 24.06 -0.72
C SER A 174 4.52 23.93 -0.64
N GLU A 175 5.15 24.27 0.48
CA GLU A 175 6.59 24.07 0.70
C GLU A 175 7.02 22.59 0.69
N MET A 176 6.12 21.67 1.07
CA MET A 176 6.39 20.22 1.12
C MET A 176 6.23 19.52 -0.23
N VAL A 177 5.59 20.15 -1.22
CA VAL A 177 5.31 19.57 -2.54
C VAL A 177 6.59 19.13 -3.25
N LEU A 178 7.59 20.02 -3.38
CA LEU A 178 8.84 19.69 -4.08
C LEU A 178 9.70 18.65 -3.33
N PRO A 179 9.89 18.73 -2.00
CA PRO A 179 10.49 17.63 -1.22
C PRO A 179 9.78 16.28 -1.41
N GLN A 180 8.44 16.24 -1.43
CA GLN A 180 7.71 14.99 -1.61
C GLN A 180 7.82 14.46 -3.04
N ILE A 181 7.81 15.32 -4.06
CA ILE A 181 8.06 14.93 -5.46
C ILE A 181 9.45 14.30 -5.61
N ARG A 182 10.47 14.80 -4.91
CA ARG A 182 11.82 14.20 -4.91
C ARG A 182 11.84 12.81 -4.27
N LYS A 183 11.09 12.59 -3.17
CA LYS A 183 10.92 11.26 -2.55
C LYS A 183 10.20 10.28 -3.48
N ALA A 184 9.13 10.71 -4.14
CA ALA A 184 8.44 9.93 -5.17
C ALA A 184 9.40 9.56 -6.31
N ALA A 185 10.14 10.53 -6.84
CA ALA A 185 11.12 10.30 -7.90
C ALA A 185 12.22 9.30 -7.49
N LYS A 186 12.82 9.42 -6.29
CA LYS A 186 13.82 8.45 -5.79
C LYS A 186 13.27 7.02 -5.78
N ALA A 187 12.01 6.82 -5.34
CA ALA A 187 11.38 5.50 -5.31
C ALA A 187 11.06 4.95 -6.72
N ILE A 188 10.57 5.78 -7.64
CA ILE A 188 10.30 5.40 -9.04
C ILE A 188 11.61 5.05 -9.77
N VAL A 189 12.64 5.87 -9.62
CA VAL A 189 13.96 5.65 -10.23
C VAL A 189 14.63 4.40 -9.67
N ASN A 190 14.50 4.14 -8.37
CA ASN A 190 14.88 2.86 -7.79
C ASN A 190 14.13 1.68 -8.45
N ALA A 191 12.80 1.74 -8.59
CA ALA A 191 12.02 0.65 -9.18
C ALA A 191 12.46 0.34 -10.62
N ILE A 192 12.72 1.38 -11.41
CA ILE A 192 13.26 1.29 -12.78
C ILE A 192 14.66 0.66 -12.77
N ILE A 193 15.54 1.09 -11.85
CA ILE A 193 16.93 0.65 -11.82
C ILE A 193 17.08 -0.83 -11.46
N VAL A 194 16.40 -1.30 -10.41
CA VAL A 194 16.45 -2.74 -10.05
C VAL A 194 15.72 -3.63 -11.03
N ALA A 195 14.85 -3.06 -11.87
CA ALA A 195 14.24 -3.74 -13.00
C ALA A 195 15.13 -3.76 -14.27
N GLU A 196 16.24 -3.02 -14.32
CA GLU A 196 17.11 -2.89 -15.51
C GLU A 196 16.39 -2.26 -16.73
N GLU A 197 15.61 -1.18 -16.55
CA GLU A 197 14.82 -0.55 -17.62
C GLU A 197 15.19 0.91 -17.93
N TYR A 198 14.85 1.38 -19.14
CA TYR A 198 14.83 2.81 -19.48
C TYR A 198 13.49 3.17 -20.15
N PRO A 199 12.45 3.54 -19.37
CA PRO A 199 11.08 3.62 -19.88
C PRO A 199 10.81 4.83 -20.79
N LEU A 200 9.72 4.76 -21.55
CA LEU A 200 9.03 5.93 -22.11
C LEU A 200 8.16 6.56 -21.01
N ILE A 201 8.42 7.82 -20.64
CA ILE A 201 7.67 8.52 -19.57
C ILE A 201 6.45 9.22 -20.16
N ARG A 202 5.26 8.91 -19.64
CA ARG A 202 3.98 9.57 -19.90
C ARG A 202 3.36 10.03 -18.58
N PHE A 203 2.59 11.11 -18.59
CA PHE A 203 1.94 11.63 -17.38
C PHE A 203 0.51 12.10 -17.65
N TYR A 204 -0.39 11.97 -16.67
CA TYR A 204 -1.75 12.50 -16.76
C TYR A 204 -1.74 14.03 -16.82
N ALA A 205 -2.44 14.58 -17.80
CA ALA A 205 -2.68 16.01 -17.94
C ALA A 205 -4.12 16.20 -18.40
N SER A 206 -4.98 16.79 -17.56
CA SER A 206 -6.35 17.14 -17.95
C SER A 206 -6.32 18.41 -18.82
N PRO A 207 -6.74 18.40 -20.10
CA PRO A 207 -6.65 19.56 -21.00
C PRO A 207 -7.51 20.76 -20.59
N LYS A 208 -8.31 20.63 -19.53
CA LYS A 208 -9.20 21.66 -18.97
C LYS A 208 -8.95 21.93 -17.49
N ALA A 209 -7.96 21.29 -16.86
CA ALA A 209 -7.73 21.44 -15.43
C ALA A 209 -7.26 22.85 -15.07
N THR A 210 -7.73 23.32 -13.91
CA THR A 210 -7.42 24.67 -13.40
C THR A 210 -7.01 24.69 -11.93
N HIS A 211 -7.05 23.55 -11.25
CA HIS A 211 -6.58 23.41 -9.87
C HIS A 211 -5.04 23.42 -9.78
N GLN A 212 -4.50 23.85 -8.63
CA GLN A 212 -3.04 24.07 -8.45
C GLN A 212 -2.19 22.81 -8.69
N ALA A 213 -2.71 21.63 -8.37
CA ALA A 213 -2.02 20.35 -8.56
C ALA A 213 -2.09 19.78 -9.99
N ALA A 214 -2.73 20.47 -10.95
CA ALA A 214 -2.90 19.96 -12.33
C ALA A 214 -1.58 19.62 -13.07
N ARG A 215 -0.44 20.13 -12.59
CA ARG A 215 0.91 19.82 -13.11
C ARG A 215 1.70 18.84 -12.24
N LEU A 216 1.12 18.27 -11.19
CA LEU A 216 1.80 17.34 -10.28
C LEU A 216 2.37 16.11 -11.03
N PRO A 217 1.64 15.44 -11.95
CA PRO A 217 2.21 14.34 -12.73
C PRO A 217 3.38 14.77 -13.63
N GLU A 218 3.33 15.99 -14.19
CA GLU A 218 4.41 16.57 -15.02
C GLU A 218 5.67 16.86 -14.18
N LEU A 219 5.51 17.42 -12.98
CA LEU A 219 6.62 17.75 -12.08
C LEU A 219 7.32 16.49 -11.55
N ILE A 220 6.57 15.42 -11.29
CA ILE A 220 7.15 14.10 -10.98
C ILE A 220 7.86 13.53 -12.21
N ALA A 221 7.33 13.72 -13.43
CA ALA A 221 7.98 13.26 -14.66
C ALA A 221 9.35 13.93 -14.90
N ASP A 222 9.47 15.25 -14.67
CA ASP A 222 10.76 15.95 -14.78
C ASP A 222 11.76 15.48 -13.72
N GLU A 223 11.36 15.37 -12.46
CA GLU A 223 12.28 14.97 -11.38
C GLU A 223 12.70 13.49 -11.51
N VAL A 224 11.82 12.59 -11.97
CA VAL A 224 12.17 11.20 -12.33
C VAL A 224 13.16 11.18 -13.49
N GLN A 225 12.88 11.88 -14.59
CA GLN A 225 13.76 11.92 -15.75
C GLN A 225 15.13 12.50 -15.37
N ARG A 226 15.16 13.57 -14.55
CA ARG A 226 16.38 14.19 -14.03
C ARG A 226 17.22 13.22 -13.20
N GLN A 227 16.63 12.54 -12.22
CA GLN A 227 17.36 11.57 -11.38
C GLN A 227 17.81 10.33 -12.18
N LEU A 228 17.09 9.96 -13.25
CA LEU A 228 17.49 8.91 -14.18
C LEU A 228 18.62 9.36 -15.12
N ASP A 229 18.58 10.60 -15.63
CA ASP A 229 19.67 11.25 -16.38
C ASP A 229 20.94 11.34 -15.52
N ASP A 230 20.80 11.65 -14.22
CA ASP A 230 21.91 11.68 -13.25
C ASP A 230 22.52 10.28 -13.04
N TYR A 231 21.69 9.24 -12.90
CA TYR A 231 22.14 7.85 -12.77
C TYR A 231 22.85 7.35 -14.03
N LEU A 232 22.31 7.65 -15.22
CA LEU A 232 22.92 7.31 -16.51
C LEU A 232 24.31 7.95 -16.69
N ARG A 233 24.49 9.20 -16.24
CA ARG A 233 25.80 9.88 -16.27
C ARG A 233 26.84 9.24 -15.34
N ALA A 234 26.40 8.50 -14.31
CA ALA A 234 27.28 7.76 -13.40
C ALA A 234 27.49 6.28 -13.79
N ASN A 235 26.62 5.71 -14.64
CA ASN A 235 26.62 4.28 -15.00
C ASN A 235 26.51 4.15 -16.54
N THR A 236 27.62 4.33 -17.25
CA THR A 236 27.68 4.39 -18.72
C THR A 236 27.34 3.09 -19.44
N ASP A 237 27.26 1.98 -18.69
CA ASP A 237 26.86 0.64 -19.12
C ASP A 237 25.35 0.35 -18.92
N TYR A 238 24.59 1.33 -18.41
CA TYR A 238 23.14 1.27 -18.22
C TYR A 238 22.38 1.97 -19.37
N PRO A 239 21.21 1.46 -19.81
CA PRO A 239 20.57 0.20 -19.38
C PRO A 239 21.32 -1.03 -19.93
N PRO A 240 21.30 -2.18 -19.22
CA PRO A 240 21.94 -3.40 -19.68
C PRO A 240 21.42 -3.85 -21.05
N LYS A 241 22.26 -4.57 -21.82
CA LYS A 241 21.91 -5.04 -23.19
C LYS A 241 20.63 -5.89 -23.22
N SER A 242 20.32 -6.60 -22.13
CA SER A 242 19.07 -7.35 -21.92
C SER A 242 17.81 -6.49 -22.00
N ALA A 243 17.87 -5.17 -21.78
CA ALA A 243 16.76 -4.25 -21.97
C ALA A 243 16.49 -3.95 -23.45
N LEU A 244 17.54 -3.94 -24.28
CA LEU A 244 17.45 -3.72 -25.73
C LEU A 244 16.86 -4.93 -26.48
N GLU A 245 16.89 -6.12 -25.87
CA GLU A 245 16.27 -7.35 -26.35
C GLU A 245 14.75 -7.44 -26.07
N LYS A 246 14.19 -6.43 -25.39
CA LYS A 246 12.78 -6.37 -24.97
C LYS A 246 12.08 -5.18 -25.62
N GLN A 247 10.75 -5.22 -25.61
CA GLN A 247 9.97 -4.02 -25.89
C GLN A 247 10.21 -3.00 -24.77
N ARG A 248 10.67 -1.79 -25.12
CA ARG A 248 11.01 -0.71 -24.17
C ARG A 248 9.88 -0.49 -23.15
N ALA A 249 10.24 -0.42 -21.87
CA ALA A 249 9.28 -0.18 -20.80
C ALA A 249 8.49 1.14 -20.94
N ILE A 250 7.39 1.26 -20.21
CA ILE A 250 6.60 2.48 -20.07
C ILE A 250 6.57 2.87 -18.59
N LEU A 251 6.67 4.17 -18.30
CA LEU A 251 6.32 4.75 -17.01
C LEU A 251 5.11 5.65 -17.23
N LEU A 252 4.02 5.38 -16.53
CA LEU A 252 2.88 6.27 -16.41
C LEU A 252 2.93 6.96 -15.04
N ILE A 253 2.73 8.27 -14.99
CA ILE A 253 2.51 9.01 -13.75
C ILE A 253 1.10 9.61 -13.78
N THR A 254 0.36 9.50 -12.69
CA THR A 254 -0.97 10.10 -12.54
C THR A 254 -1.19 10.53 -11.09
N ASP A 255 -2.36 11.11 -10.79
CA ASP A 255 -2.71 11.60 -9.46
C ASP A 255 -4.15 11.23 -9.06
N ARG A 256 -4.51 11.56 -7.82
CA ARG A 256 -5.88 11.30 -7.29
C ARG A 256 -7.00 12.03 -8.01
N SER A 257 -6.73 13.04 -8.85
CA SER A 257 -7.80 13.70 -9.59
C SER A 257 -8.35 12.80 -10.71
N MET A 258 -7.53 11.93 -11.30
CA MET A 258 -7.88 11.11 -12.48
C MET A 258 -9.11 10.18 -12.25
N ASP A 259 -9.25 9.60 -11.06
CA ASP A 259 -10.38 8.75 -10.67
C ASP A 259 -10.82 9.05 -9.23
N LEU A 260 -12.05 9.56 -9.10
CA LEU A 260 -12.71 9.92 -7.84
C LEU A 260 -13.76 8.90 -7.40
N PHE A 261 -14.10 7.90 -8.23
CA PHE A 261 -15.01 6.81 -7.85
C PHE A 261 -14.26 5.66 -7.17
N ALA A 262 -13.11 5.25 -7.73
CA ALA A 262 -12.30 4.15 -7.18
C ALA A 262 -12.00 4.25 -5.67
N PRO A 263 -11.67 5.42 -5.07
CA PRO A 263 -11.43 5.53 -3.63
C PRO A 263 -12.70 5.66 -2.76
N LEU A 264 -13.90 5.63 -3.35
CA LEU A 264 -15.17 5.75 -2.61
C LEU A 264 -16.02 4.47 -2.61
N LEU A 265 -15.82 3.58 -3.58
CA LEU A 265 -16.65 2.39 -3.76
C LEU A 265 -16.43 1.31 -2.69
N HIS A 266 -17.47 0.56 -2.34
CA HIS A 266 -17.34 -0.71 -1.65
C HIS A 266 -16.88 -1.80 -2.65
N GLU A 267 -15.65 -2.28 -2.48
CA GLU A 267 -15.05 -3.33 -3.30
C GLU A 267 -15.19 -4.70 -2.64
N PHE A 268 -15.58 -5.71 -3.43
CA PHE A 268 -15.89 -7.06 -2.94
C PHE A 268 -14.82 -8.12 -3.25
N SER A 269 -13.63 -7.70 -3.72
CA SER A 269 -12.44 -8.57 -3.71
C SER A 269 -11.86 -8.65 -2.30
N TYR A 270 -11.44 -9.84 -1.87
CA TYR A 270 -11.16 -10.19 -0.46
C TYR A 270 -10.35 -9.13 0.32
N GLN A 271 -9.17 -8.74 -0.17
CA GLN A 271 -8.29 -7.76 0.51
C GLN A 271 -8.90 -6.36 0.58
N ALA A 272 -9.47 -5.87 -0.52
CA ALA A 272 -10.09 -4.55 -0.56
C ALA A 272 -11.26 -4.46 0.42
N MET A 273 -12.07 -5.52 0.48
CA MET A 273 -13.22 -5.62 1.39
C MET A 273 -12.77 -5.72 2.86
N ALA A 274 -11.78 -6.57 3.15
CA ALA A 274 -11.19 -6.72 4.49
C ALA A 274 -10.69 -5.38 5.03
N MET A 275 -9.89 -4.68 4.23
CA MET A 275 -9.27 -3.41 4.62
C MET A 275 -10.29 -2.26 4.75
N ASP A 276 -11.40 -2.29 4.01
CA ASP A 276 -12.48 -1.27 4.12
C ASP A 276 -13.39 -1.48 5.34
N ILE A 277 -13.80 -2.72 5.66
CA ILE A 277 -14.91 -2.95 6.62
C ILE A 277 -14.51 -3.56 7.97
N VAL A 278 -13.34 -4.18 8.11
CA VAL A 278 -12.89 -4.81 9.36
C VAL A 278 -12.13 -3.78 10.20
N GLN A 279 -12.66 -3.42 11.38
CA GLN A 279 -12.21 -2.23 12.13
C GLN A 279 -10.73 -2.25 12.54
N SER A 280 -10.17 -3.43 12.82
CA SER A 280 -8.75 -3.59 13.18
C SER A 280 -7.84 -3.30 11.98
N LEU A 281 -8.17 -3.82 10.80
CA LEU A 281 -7.50 -3.52 9.53
C LEU A 281 -7.72 -2.06 9.07
N GLU A 282 -8.95 -1.53 9.20
CA GLU A 282 -9.31 -0.15 8.84
C GLU A 282 -8.46 0.90 9.57
N ARG A 283 -7.94 0.58 10.76
CA ARG A 283 -7.31 1.55 11.68
C ARG A 283 -5.86 1.26 11.98
N GLU A 284 -5.52 0.00 12.19
CA GLU A 284 -4.19 -0.43 12.66
C GLU A 284 -3.43 -1.22 11.59
N ARG A 285 -4.07 -1.61 10.48
CA ARG A 285 -3.58 -2.57 9.46
C ARG A 285 -3.24 -3.98 9.98
N ILE A 286 -3.30 -4.20 11.29
CA ILE A 286 -3.10 -5.49 11.95
C ILE A 286 -4.47 -6.13 12.20
N TYR A 287 -4.68 -7.34 11.70
CA TYR A 287 -5.86 -8.13 12.05
C TYR A 287 -5.70 -8.73 13.46
N LYS A 288 -6.77 -8.69 14.24
CA LYS A 288 -6.84 -9.21 15.62
C LYS A 288 -8.03 -10.15 15.71
N TYR A 289 -7.81 -11.40 16.11
CA TYR A 289 -8.83 -12.43 16.15
C TYR A 289 -8.60 -13.41 17.30
N GLN A 290 -9.61 -14.21 17.62
CA GLN A 290 -9.48 -15.31 18.58
C GLN A 290 -9.35 -16.64 17.83
N ALA A 291 -8.50 -17.53 18.35
CA ALA A 291 -8.29 -18.87 17.84
C ALA A 291 -8.20 -19.88 18.98
N GLU A 292 -8.72 -21.08 18.75
CA GLU A 292 -8.64 -22.20 19.69
C GLU A 292 -7.31 -22.95 19.52
N ASN A 293 -6.59 -23.21 20.62
CA ASN A 293 -5.38 -24.02 20.61
C ASN A 293 -5.66 -25.52 20.78
N GLU A 294 -4.62 -26.36 20.72
CA GLU A 294 -4.73 -27.84 20.83
C GLU A 294 -5.31 -28.37 22.16
N LYS A 295 -5.53 -27.49 23.15
CA LYS A 295 -6.12 -27.83 24.45
C LYS A 295 -7.56 -27.32 24.60
N GLY A 296 -8.11 -26.65 23.60
CA GLY A 296 -9.41 -25.96 23.68
C GLY A 296 -9.34 -24.58 24.35
N GLU A 297 -8.15 -24.02 24.59
CA GLU A 297 -7.98 -22.68 25.17
C GLU A 297 -8.09 -21.62 24.06
N GLN A 298 -8.89 -20.58 24.27
CA GLN A 298 -8.99 -19.44 23.35
C GLN A 298 -7.80 -18.48 23.54
N GLN A 299 -7.12 -18.14 22.44
CA GLN A 299 -5.97 -17.25 22.40
C GLN A 299 -6.26 -16.05 21.48
N GLU A 300 -5.91 -14.84 21.93
CA GLU A 300 -5.87 -13.66 21.06
C GLU A 300 -4.64 -13.73 20.15
N MET A 301 -4.88 -13.60 18.85
CA MET A 301 -3.90 -13.72 17.78
C MET A 301 -3.87 -12.44 16.95
N THR A 302 -2.67 -12.00 16.58
CA THR A 302 -2.44 -10.83 15.73
C THR A 302 -1.74 -11.21 14.43
N SER A 303 -2.21 -10.72 13.29
CA SER A 303 -1.63 -10.99 11.97
C SER A 303 -1.47 -9.68 11.19
N ASP A 304 -0.29 -9.50 10.61
CA ASP A 304 -0.05 -8.56 9.51
C ASP A 304 -0.42 -9.26 8.19
N LEU A 305 -1.31 -8.65 7.41
CA LEU A 305 -1.74 -9.19 6.12
C LEU A 305 -0.86 -8.72 4.96
N ASP A 306 0.08 -7.79 5.17
CA ASP A 306 1.08 -7.46 4.15
C ASP A 306 2.20 -8.53 4.09
N ALA A 307 1.98 -9.74 4.60
CA ALA A 307 2.89 -10.89 4.51
C ALA A 307 2.81 -11.58 3.13
N GLU A 308 3.88 -11.51 2.34
CA GLU A 308 3.99 -12.15 1.01
C GLU A 308 4.58 -13.58 1.05
N ASP A 309 4.83 -14.13 2.23
CA ASP A 309 5.10 -15.56 2.43
C ASP A 309 3.86 -16.37 2.87
N ASP A 310 2.69 -15.72 2.96
CA ASP A 310 1.41 -16.42 3.05
C ASP A 310 0.86 -16.73 1.65
N GLU A 311 1.03 -17.99 1.22
CA GLU A 311 0.56 -18.51 -0.07
C GLU A 311 -0.98 -18.51 -0.19
N LEU A 312 -1.68 -18.56 0.95
CA LEU A 312 -3.15 -18.56 0.99
C LEU A 312 -3.69 -17.14 0.87
N TRP A 313 -3.09 -16.16 1.55
CA TRP A 313 -3.40 -14.75 1.33
C TRP A 313 -3.12 -14.31 -0.11
N THR A 314 -1.91 -14.55 -0.60
CA THR A 314 -1.46 -14.07 -1.93
C THR A 314 -2.27 -14.67 -3.08
N SER A 315 -2.78 -15.90 -2.95
CA SER A 315 -3.70 -16.50 -3.93
C SER A 315 -5.15 -15.99 -3.80
N LEU A 316 -5.63 -15.72 -2.59
CA LEU A 316 -7.04 -15.32 -2.36
C LEU A 316 -7.32 -13.82 -2.47
N ARG A 317 -6.34 -12.95 -2.16
CA ARG A 317 -6.58 -11.52 -1.89
C ARG A 317 -7.31 -10.74 -2.99
N HIS A 318 -7.13 -11.17 -4.24
CA HIS A 318 -7.71 -10.53 -5.43
C HIS A 318 -8.99 -11.23 -5.95
N MET A 319 -9.36 -12.41 -5.42
CA MET A 319 -10.61 -13.08 -5.75
C MET A 319 -11.82 -12.35 -5.15
N HIS A 320 -13.02 -12.55 -5.72
CA HIS A 320 -14.25 -12.06 -5.09
C HIS A 320 -14.49 -12.80 -3.76
N ILE A 321 -15.02 -12.13 -2.74
CA ILE A 321 -15.15 -12.68 -1.36
C ILE A 321 -15.87 -14.03 -1.29
N ILE A 322 -16.87 -14.25 -2.16
CA ILE A 322 -17.59 -15.52 -2.26
C ILE A 322 -16.72 -16.64 -2.85
N GLU A 323 -15.88 -16.33 -3.84
CA GLU A 323 -14.95 -17.27 -4.46
C GLU A 323 -13.85 -17.64 -3.47
N ALA A 324 -13.29 -16.66 -2.76
CA ALA A 324 -12.31 -16.88 -1.70
C ALA A 324 -12.87 -17.77 -0.56
N SER A 325 -14.11 -17.54 -0.16
CA SER A 325 -14.81 -18.38 0.83
C SER A 325 -14.95 -19.83 0.36
N GLU A 326 -15.35 -20.05 -0.91
CA GLU A 326 -15.44 -21.38 -1.50
C GLU A 326 -14.06 -22.07 -1.61
N VAL A 327 -12.99 -21.34 -1.96
CA VAL A 327 -11.61 -21.90 -2.01
C VAL A 327 -11.12 -22.30 -0.61
N ILE A 328 -11.33 -21.46 0.43
CA ILE A 328 -10.97 -21.81 1.82
C ILE A 328 -11.71 -23.07 2.29
N ILE A 329 -13.02 -23.17 2.02
CA ILE A 329 -13.81 -24.36 2.39
C ILE A 329 -13.28 -25.61 1.67
N ASN A 330 -12.88 -25.50 0.40
CA ASN A 330 -12.25 -26.61 -0.32
C ASN A 330 -10.89 -26.99 0.28
N ARG A 331 -10.04 -26.02 0.63
CA ARG A 331 -8.72 -26.26 1.26
C ARG A 331 -8.86 -26.98 2.62
N ILE A 332 -9.85 -26.59 3.44
CA ILE A 332 -10.20 -27.29 4.69
C ILE A 332 -10.61 -28.74 4.40
N ASN A 333 -11.50 -28.96 3.42
CA ASN A 333 -11.98 -30.29 3.06
C ASN A 333 -10.86 -31.19 2.54
N ASP A 334 -9.95 -30.68 1.70
CA ASP A 334 -8.81 -31.46 1.19
C ASP A 334 -7.78 -31.76 2.29
N LEU A 335 -7.53 -30.84 3.22
CA LEU A 335 -6.68 -31.08 4.40
C LEU A 335 -7.22 -32.24 5.27
N ILE A 336 -8.53 -32.27 5.48
CA ILE A 336 -9.25 -33.34 6.20
C ILE A 336 -9.29 -34.65 5.39
N LYS A 337 -9.45 -34.56 4.07
CA LYS A 337 -9.51 -35.70 3.14
C LYS A 337 -8.18 -36.44 3.08
N ASN A 338 -7.08 -35.71 3.04
CA ASN A 338 -5.72 -36.23 2.91
C ASN A 338 -5.16 -36.81 4.22
N ASN A 339 -5.69 -36.39 5.38
CA ASN A 339 -5.27 -36.86 6.71
C ASN A 339 -6.34 -37.73 7.43
N PRO A 340 -6.83 -38.84 6.85
CA PRO A 340 -7.93 -39.63 7.40
C PRO A 340 -7.64 -40.27 8.76
N MET A 341 -6.38 -40.59 9.05
CA MET A 341 -5.97 -41.28 10.29
C MET A 341 -5.91 -40.36 11.52
N MET A 342 -6.05 -39.04 11.32
CA MET A 342 -5.86 -38.02 12.36
C MET A 342 -7.14 -37.22 12.66
N VAL A 343 -8.28 -37.64 12.11
CA VAL A 343 -9.54 -36.89 12.14
C VAL A 343 -10.75 -37.77 12.43
N ASP A 344 -11.49 -37.45 13.49
CA ASP A 344 -12.84 -38.00 13.73
C ASP A 344 -13.87 -37.36 12.78
N ARG A 345 -14.00 -37.95 11.58
CA ARG A 345 -14.94 -37.51 10.54
C ARG A 345 -16.42 -37.66 10.93
N SER A 346 -16.77 -38.34 12.03
CA SER A 346 -18.17 -38.55 12.41
C SER A 346 -18.89 -37.25 12.84
N LYS A 347 -18.11 -36.27 13.31
CA LYS A 347 -18.59 -34.98 13.82
C LYS A 347 -18.66 -33.88 12.76
N ALA A 348 -17.94 -34.01 11.64
CA ALA A 348 -17.73 -32.91 10.70
C ALA A 348 -18.91 -32.72 9.73
N LYS A 349 -19.85 -31.79 10.02
CA LYS A 349 -21.02 -31.50 9.16
C LYS A 349 -21.22 -30.02 8.84
N THR A 350 -20.78 -29.12 9.71
CA THR A 350 -20.84 -27.67 9.58
C THR A 350 -19.44 -27.07 9.42
N SER A 351 -19.34 -25.80 9.01
CA SER A 351 -18.07 -25.08 8.96
C SER A 351 -17.36 -25.01 10.31
N SER A 352 -18.11 -24.97 11.41
CA SER A 352 -17.56 -24.93 12.77
C SER A 352 -16.96 -26.28 13.18
N ASP A 353 -17.63 -27.39 12.84
CA ASP A 353 -17.10 -28.73 13.10
C ASP A 353 -15.82 -28.99 12.30
N LEU A 354 -15.75 -28.48 11.06
CA LEU A 354 -14.55 -28.54 10.23
C LEU A 354 -13.40 -27.74 10.86
N MET A 355 -13.66 -26.58 11.47
CA MET A 355 -12.64 -25.81 12.19
C MET A 355 -12.19 -26.48 13.49
N TYR A 356 -13.11 -27.10 14.26
CA TYR A 356 -12.75 -27.93 15.42
C TYR A 356 -11.80 -29.07 15.01
N VAL A 357 -12.09 -29.73 13.89
CA VAL A 357 -11.23 -30.77 13.31
C VAL A 357 -9.86 -30.22 12.90
N VAL A 358 -9.80 -29.05 12.27
CA VAL A 358 -8.54 -28.39 11.87
C VAL A 358 -7.72 -27.96 13.10
N ALA A 359 -8.35 -27.54 14.19
CA ALA A 359 -7.66 -27.21 15.43
C ALA A 359 -6.88 -28.42 16.00
N HIS A 360 -7.44 -29.62 15.92
CA HIS A 360 -6.86 -30.87 16.47
C HIS A 360 -5.89 -31.59 15.51
N LEU A 361 -5.57 -31.00 14.33
CA LEU A 361 -4.69 -31.63 13.35
C LEU A 361 -3.20 -31.36 13.64
N HIS A 362 -2.61 -32.19 14.49
CA HIS A 362 -1.20 -32.10 14.87
C HIS A 362 -0.23 -32.19 13.66
N GLY A 363 0.86 -31.42 13.72
CA GLY A 363 1.94 -31.46 12.72
C GLY A 363 1.69 -30.61 11.46
N PHE A 364 0.53 -29.96 11.35
CA PHE A 364 0.16 -29.06 10.26
C PHE A 364 0.00 -27.61 10.74
N ASP A 365 0.83 -27.19 11.70
CA ASP A 365 0.68 -25.94 12.46
C ASP A 365 0.55 -24.68 11.59
N GLU A 366 1.33 -24.61 10.51
CA GLU A 366 1.34 -23.48 9.59
C GLU A 366 0.09 -23.45 8.69
N GLU A 367 -0.26 -24.57 8.05
CA GLU A 367 -1.50 -24.68 7.27
C GLU A 367 -2.73 -24.41 8.15
N ARG A 368 -2.76 -24.98 9.37
CA ARG A 368 -3.79 -24.71 10.39
C ARG A 368 -3.90 -23.23 10.72
N ARG A 369 -2.77 -22.54 10.95
CA ARG A 369 -2.74 -21.10 11.25
C ARG A 369 -3.31 -20.28 10.08
N GLN A 370 -2.83 -20.51 8.85
CA GLN A 370 -3.27 -19.76 7.66
C GLN A 370 -4.75 -19.99 7.35
N VAL A 371 -5.20 -21.25 7.38
CA VAL A 371 -6.59 -21.62 7.15
C VAL A 371 -7.51 -21.02 8.22
N THR A 372 -7.10 -21.02 9.49
CA THR A 372 -7.87 -20.41 10.58
C THR A 372 -7.95 -18.89 10.44
N LEU A 373 -6.80 -18.23 10.19
CA LEU A 373 -6.71 -16.79 9.92
C LEU A 373 -7.70 -16.36 8.81
N HIS A 374 -7.61 -17.00 7.64
CA HIS A 374 -8.42 -16.60 6.49
C HIS A 374 -9.88 -17.03 6.61
N LYS A 375 -10.20 -18.16 7.24
CA LYS A 375 -11.60 -18.55 7.50
C LYS A 375 -12.29 -17.56 8.43
N THR A 376 -11.68 -17.23 9.57
CA THR A 376 -12.26 -16.30 10.55
C THR A 376 -12.42 -14.90 9.95
N LEU A 377 -11.42 -14.40 9.22
CA LEU A 377 -11.49 -13.10 8.55
C LEU A 377 -12.56 -13.06 7.45
N ILE A 378 -12.72 -14.11 6.64
CA ILE A 378 -13.78 -14.18 5.62
C ILE A 378 -15.17 -14.24 6.27
N ASP A 379 -15.33 -15.01 7.34
CA ASP A 379 -16.59 -15.06 8.08
C ASP A 379 -16.96 -13.69 8.65
N GLU A 380 -16.02 -13.01 9.32
CA GLU A 380 -16.22 -11.67 9.86
C GLU A 380 -16.61 -10.65 8.78
N ILE A 381 -15.95 -10.67 7.62
CA ILE A 381 -16.28 -9.81 6.47
C ILE A 381 -17.70 -10.06 5.97
N LEU A 382 -18.10 -11.33 5.83
CA LEU A 382 -19.45 -11.69 5.39
C LEU A 382 -20.51 -11.31 6.42
N ASP A 383 -20.20 -11.45 7.72
CA ASP A 383 -21.04 -11.06 8.84
C ASP A 383 -21.23 -9.53 8.91
N ILE A 384 -20.15 -8.74 8.75
CA ILE A 384 -20.21 -7.27 8.73
C ILE A 384 -21.01 -6.80 7.51
N ASN A 385 -20.80 -7.40 6.34
CA ASN A 385 -21.59 -7.12 5.14
C ASN A 385 -23.07 -7.46 5.31
N ALA A 386 -23.41 -8.56 5.98
CA ALA A 386 -24.81 -8.94 6.26
C ALA A 386 -25.46 -8.04 7.32
N LYS A 387 -24.71 -7.58 8.33
CA LYS A 387 -25.19 -6.67 9.38
C LYS A 387 -25.45 -5.27 8.84
N ARG A 388 -24.54 -4.73 8.01
CA ARG A 388 -24.65 -3.40 7.36
C ARG A 388 -25.41 -3.42 6.02
N LYS A 389 -25.73 -4.61 5.51
CA LYS A 389 -26.41 -4.88 4.22
C LYS A 389 -25.80 -4.14 3.02
N LEU A 390 -24.47 -4.09 2.97
CA LEU A 390 -23.70 -3.32 1.99
C LEU A 390 -23.96 -3.83 0.56
N ALA A 391 -23.81 -5.14 0.33
CA ALA A 391 -24.09 -5.77 -0.95
C ALA A 391 -25.56 -5.62 -1.43
N GLU A 392 -26.51 -5.67 -0.50
CA GLU A 392 -27.96 -5.68 -0.81
C GLU A 392 -28.49 -4.30 -1.24
N PHE A 393 -27.89 -3.21 -0.73
CA PHE A 393 -28.43 -1.85 -0.93
C PHE A 393 -27.39 -0.79 -1.31
N ALA A 394 -26.27 -0.69 -0.59
CA ALA A 394 -25.29 0.37 -0.83
C ALA A 394 -24.55 0.14 -2.16
N ALA A 395 -24.04 -1.08 -2.37
CA ALA A 395 -23.26 -1.44 -3.55
C ALA A 395 -24.07 -1.30 -4.86
N ASP A 396 -25.32 -1.74 -4.90
CA ASP A 396 -26.13 -1.65 -6.13
C ASP A 396 -26.39 -0.17 -6.53
N PHE A 397 -26.63 0.70 -5.55
CA PHE A 397 -26.73 2.15 -5.77
C PHE A 397 -25.40 2.76 -6.25
N GLU A 398 -24.29 2.39 -5.62
CA GLU A 398 -22.95 2.88 -5.97
C GLU A 398 -22.57 2.50 -7.40
N GLN A 399 -22.74 1.22 -7.76
CA GLN A 399 -22.49 0.68 -9.09
C GLN A 399 -23.42 1.32 -10.14
N THR A 400 -24.69 1.53 -9.79
CA THR A 400 -25.67 2.19 -10.67
C THR A 400 -25.32 3.67 -10.90
N CYS A 401 -24.83 4.39 -9.89
CA CYS A 401 -24.34 5.77 -10.06
C CYS A 401 -23.10 5.82 -10.97
N CYS A 402 -22.15 4.90 -10.81
CA CYS A 402 -20.98 4.79 -11.69
C CYS A 402 -21.34 4.43 -13.14
N ALA A 403 -22.46 3.71 -13.33
CA ALA A 403 -23.03 3.34 -14.63
C ALA A 403 -24.01 4.39 -15.19
N GLU A 404 -23.79 5.68 -14.91
CA GLU A 404 -24.60 6.81 -15.37
C GLU A 404 -26.11 6.66 -15.05
N GLY A 405 -26.41 6.05 -13.91
CA GLY A 405 -27.76 5.76 -13.43
C GLY A 405 -28.38 4.48 -13.97
N THR A 406 -27.60 3.58 -14.59
CA THR A 406 -28.09 2.35 -15.23
C THR A 406 -27.90 1.13 -14.33
N SER A 407 -28.97 0.41 -14.02
CA SER A 407 -28.93 -0.82 -13.21
C SER A 407 -28.19 -1.96 -13.92
N PHE A 408 -27.94 -3.07 -13.22
CA PHE A 408 -27.32 -4.27 -13.80
C PHE A 408 -28.15 -4.84 -14.96
N GLU A 409 -29.48 -4.78 -14.87
CA GLU A 409 -30.41 -5.20 -15.92
C GLU A 409 -30.51 -4.21 -17.10
N GLY A 410 -29.65 -3.19 -17.16
CA GLY A 410 -29.64 -2.18 -18.23
C GLY A 410 -30.71 -1.09 -18.10
N ILE A 411 -31.40 -1.00 -16.96
CA ILE A 411 -32.53 -0.08 -16.77
C ILE A 411 -32.05 1.23 -16.16
N HIS A 412 -32.27 2.36 -16.85
CA HIS A 412 -31.88 3.68 -16.36
C HIS A 412 -32.85 4.24 -15.30
N ASN A 413 -32.36 4.38 -14.06
CA ASN A 413 -33.10 4.86 -12.90
C ASN A 413 -33.05 6.39 -12.75
N LYS A 414 -34.13 7.06 -13.17
CA LYS A 414 -34.31 8.52 -13.03
C LYS A 414 -34.61 8.99 -11.60
N LYS A 415 -34.84 8.06 -10.66
CA LYS A 415 -35.34 8.29 -9.30
C LYS A 415 -34.29 8.09 -8.19
N LEU A 416 -33.02 7.85 -8.52
CA LEU A 416 -31.90 7.65 -7.57
C LEU A 416 -31.78 8.65 -6.39
N HIS A 417 -32.40 9.82 -6.45
CA HIS A 417 -32.49 10.71 -5.29
C HIS A 417 -33.42 10.18 -4.17
N GLU A 418 -34.50 9.46 -4.54
CA GLU A 418 -35.40 8.77 -3.62
C GLU A 418 -34.66 7.61 -2.95
N ASP A 419 -33.93 6.82 -3.74
CA ASP A 419 -33.12 5.69 -3.26
C ASP A 419 -32.00 6.17 -2.31
N LEU A 420 -31.31 7.27 -2.63
CA LEU A 420 -30.33 7.89 -1.74
C LEU A 420 -30.95 8.33 -0.40
N ILE A 421 -32.13 8.95 -0.41
CA ILE A 421 -32.81 9.37 0.82
C ILE A 421 -33.18 8.15 1.68
N VAL A 422 -33.64 7.06 1.06
CA VAL A 422 -33.91 5.79 1.75
C VAL A 422 -32.64 5.22 2.37
N LEU A 423 -31.52 5.20 1.65
CA LEU A 423 -30.21 4.72 2.15
C LEU A 423 -29.70 5.56 3.33
N LEU A 424 -29.77 6.89 3.23
CA LEU A 424 -29.34 7.80 4.29
C LEU A 424 -30.17 7.65 5.58
N ALA A 425 -31.46 7.32 5.46
CA ALA A 425 -32.36 7.13 6.58
C ALA A 425 -32.12 5.81 7.38
N ARG A 426 -31.33 4.87 6.88
CA ARG A 426 -31.12 3.56 7.53
C ARG A 426 -30.20 3.66 8.75
N GLU A 427 -30.41 2.81 9.75
CA GLU A 427 -29.57 2.74 10.95
C GLU A 427 -28.43 1.70 10.83
N ASP A 428 -28.48 0.80 9.85
CA ASP A 428 -27.47 -0.23 9.61
C ASP A 428 -26.24 0.26 8.81
N LEU A 429 -26.31 1.43 8.17
CA LEU A 429 -25.17 2.04 7.44
C LEU A 429 -24.38 3.02 8.31
N HIS A 430 -23.05 2.94 8.28
CA HIS A 430 -22.17 3.84 9.01
C HIS A 430 -22.14 5.25 8.39
N VAL A 431 -21.68 6.24 9.17
CA VAL A 431 -21.52 7.63 8.70
C VAL A 431 -20.62 7.71 7.46
N ASN A 432 -19.51 6.94 7.42
CA ASN A 432 -18.61 6.89 6.26
C ASN A 432 -19.32 6.39 5.00
N ASP A 433 -20.14 5.35 5.12
CA ASP A 433 -20.91 4.74 4.01
C ASP A 433 -21.86 5.78 3.42
N LYS A 434 -22.60 6.45 4.29
CA LYS A 434 -23.53 7.52 3.92
C LYS A 434 -22.82 8.75 3.32
N MET A 435 -21.59 9.06 3.73
CA MET A 435 -20.75 10.07 3.07
C MET A 435 -20.32 9.64 1.66
N ARG A 436 -19.87 8.39 1.49
CA ARG A 436 -19.49 7.80 0.18
C ARG A 436 -20.65 7.86 -0.80
N LEU A 437 -21.85 7.44 -0.37
CA LEU A 437 -23.08 7.49 -1.16
C LEU A 437 -23.42 8.91 -1.65
N VAL A 438 -23.29 9.94 -0.80
CA VAL A 438 -23.54 11.34 -1.18
C VAL A 438 -22.48 11.88 -2.15
N LEU A 439 -21.21 11.54 -1.95
CA LEU A 439 -20.11 11.91 -2.85
C LEU A 439 -20.29 11.27 -4.23
N ILE A 440 -20.49 9.95 -4.28
CA ILE A 440 -20.73 9.16 -5.50
C ILE A 440 -21.95 9.69 -6.27
N TYR A 441 -23.04 9.99 -5.57
CA TYR A 441 -24.23 10.59 -6.18
C TYR A 441 -23.97 11.98 -6.75
N GLY A 442 -23.21 12.82 -6.05
CA GLY A 442 -22.83 14.15 -6.52
C GLY A 442 -21.88 14.12 -7.72
N LEU A 443 -20.97 13.13 -7.78
CA LEU A 443 -20.12 12.87 -8.96
C LEU A 443 -21.00 12.50 -10.17
N TYR A 444 -21.88 11.51 -10.02
CA TYR A 444 -22.85 11.09 -11.05
C TYR A 444 -23.70 12.26 -11.57
N ARG A 445 -24.23 13.11 -10.68
CA ARG A 445 -25.07 14.26 -11.06
C ARG A 445 -24.29 15.44 -11.66
N GLY A 446 -22.95 15.37 -11.74
CA GLY A 446 -22.11 16.50 -12.13
C GLY A 446 -22.30 17.70 -11.20
N GLY A 447 -22.40 17.44 -9.90
CA GLY A 447 -22.59 18.41 -8.81
C GLY A 447 -24.05 18.71 -8.42
N LEU A 448 -24.27 19.08 -7.15
CA LEU A 448 -25.56 19.46 -6.56
C LEU A 448 -25.50 20.88 -5.98
N CYS A 449 -26.65 21.47 -5.67
CA CYS A 449 -26.69 22.78 -5.01
C CYS A 449 -26.21 22.69 -3.56
N GLU A 450 -25.54 23.73 -3.06
CA GLU A 450 -25.11 23.87 -1.66
C GLU A 450 -26.23 23.55 -0.66
N SER A 451 -27.43 24.09 -0.89
CA SER A 451 -28.60 23.86 -0.03
C SER A 451 -29.07 22.41 -0.01
N ASP A 452 -28.74 21.59 -1.01
CA ASP A 452 -29.04 20.16 -1.05
C ASP A 452 -27.96 19.35 -0.35
N PHE A 453 -26.68 19.70 -0.50
CA PHE A 453 -25.61 19.11 0.32
C PHE A 453 -25.81 19.36 1.82
N VAL A 454 -26.28 20.54 2.21
CA VAL A 454 -26.63 20.86 3.62
C VAL A 454 -27.84 20.05 4.13
N LYS A 455 -28.76 19.62 3.26
CA LYS A 455 -29.83 18.67 3.63
C LYS A 455 -29.28 17.25 3.76
N LEU A 456 -28.52 16.78 2.76
CA LEU A 456 -27.94 15.43 2.74
C LEU A 456 -26.99 15.22 3.93
N ALA A 457 -26.16 16.21 4.27
CA ALA A 457 -25.29 16.17 5.45
C ALA A 457 -26.04 15.98 6.78
N LYS A 458 -27.30 16.46 6.87
CA LYS A 458 -28.19 16.22 8.02
C LYS A 458 -28.84 14.84 7.94
N PHE A 459 -29.24 14.39 6.75
CA PHE A 459 -29.81 13.06 6.53
C PHE A 459 -28.82 11.90 6.78
N ILE A 460 -27.51 12.14 6.75
CA ILE A 460 -26.49 11.17 7.21
C ILE A 460 -26.73 10.75 8.69
N GLY A 461 -27.52 11.52 9.46
CA GLY A 461 -28.00 11.17 10.80
C GLY A 461 -27.23 11.84 11.94
N VAL A 462 -26.26 12.69 11.62
CA VAL A 462 -25.35 13.24 12.62
C VAL A 462 -25.91 14.49 13.28
N LYS A 463 -26.27 14.36 14.56
CA LYS A 463 -26.77 15.46 15.40
C LYS A 463 -25.67 16.45 15.84
N ASN A 464 -24.39 16.10 15.70
CA ASN A 464 -23.26 16.96 16.06
C ASN A 464 -22.86 17.89 14.90
N THR A 465 -23.04 19.20 15.12
CA THR A 465 -22.69 20.29 14.19
C THR A 465 -21.23 20.26 13.70
N GLN A 466 -20.28 19.84 14.54
CA GLN A 466 -18.87 19.73 14.15
C GLN A 466 -18.67 18.66 13.07
N ILE A 467 -19.32 17.51 13.21
CA ILE A 467 -19.23 16.42 12.23
C ILE A 467 -19.98 16.82 10.95
N VAL A 468 -21.13 17.49 11.04
CA VAL A 468 -21.80 18.06 9.86
C VAL A 468 -20.89 19.04 9.12
N SER A 469 -20.09 19.85 9.83
CA SER A 469 -19.08 20.72 9.22
C SER A 469 -17.94 19.93 8.55
N LEU A 470 -17.40 18.88 9.18
CA LEU A 470 -16.38 18.01 8.58
C LEU A 470 -16.90 17.28 7.32
N VAL A 471 -18.13 16.76 7.37
CA VAL A 471 -18.84 16.18 6.22
C VAL A 471 -18.97 17.18 5.08
N SER A 472 -19.39 18.41 5.37
CA SER A 472 -19.51 19.46 4.36
C SER A 472 -18.15 19.83 3.73
N ARG A 473 -17.07 19.88 4.51
CA ARG A 473 -15.71 20.10 3.97
C ARG A 473 -15.32 19.06 2.92
N CYS A 474 -15.60 17.77 3.18
CA CYS A 474 -15.36 16.71 2.18
C CYS A 474 -16.02 16.99 0.83
N PHE A 475 -17.23 17.58 0.85
CA PHE A 475 -17.96 17.93 -0.37
C PHE A 475 -17.33 19.13 -1.07
N TYR A 476 -17.08 20.25 -0.38
CA TYR A 476 -16.47 21.43 -0.99
C TYR A 476 -15.10 21.10 -1.60
N ASN A 477 -14.23 20.43 -0.85
CA ASN A 477 -12.81 20.30 -1.18
C ASN A 477 -12.52 19.45 -2.42
N LEU A 478 -13.50 18.75 -3.01
CA LEU A 478 -13.36 18.14 -4.33
C LEU A 478 -13.01 19.14 -5.44
N TYR A 479 -13.25 20.46 -5.26
CA TYR A 479 -12.76 21.47 -6.23
C TYR A 479 -11.23 21.43 -6.39
N LYS A 480 -10.48 21.03 -5.35
CA LYS A 480 -9.02 20.88 -5.36
C LYS A 480 -8.55 19.66 -6.16
N LEU A 481 -9.46 18.75 -6.51
CA LEU A 481 -9.26 17.54 -7.32
C LEU A 481 -9.93 17.66 -8.70
N ASP A 482 -10.03 18.89 -9.23
CA ASP A 482 -10.66 19.22 -10.52
C ASP A 482 -12.18 18.90 -10.62
N PHE A 483 -12.87 18.74 -9.48
CA PHE A 483 -14.31 18.44 -9.46
C PHE A 483 -15.09 19.35 -8.48
N PRO A 484 -15.45 20.59 -8.86
CA PRO A 484 -16.25 21.49 -8.03
C PRO A 484 -17.71 20.98 -7.92
N ILE A 485 -17.92 20.02 -7.02
CA ILE A 485 -19.19 19.28 -6.86
C ILE A 485 -20.31 20.18 -6.31
N VAL A 486 -19.98 21.23 -5.56
CA VAL A 486 -20.95 22.15 -4.94
C VAL A 486 -21.24 23.32 -5.87
N LYS A 487 -22.48 23.40 -6.35
CA LYS A 487 -23.01 24.50 -7.14
C LYS A 487 -23.55 25.60 -6.23
N LYS A 488 -23.21 26.84 -6.55
CA LYS A 488 -23.72 28.05 -5.88
C LYS A 488 -25.16 28.33 -6.28
N THR A 489 -25.54 28.02 -7.52
CA THR A 489 -26.92 28.17 -8.01
C THR A 489 -27.40 26.94 -8.79
N PRO A 490 -28.72 26.69 -8.85
CA PRO A 490 -29.30 25.66 -9.74
C PRO A 490 -29.10 25.91 -11.24
N LYS A 491 -28.60 27.10 -11.63
CA LYS A 491 -28.29 27.47 -13.02
C LYS A 491 -26.83 27.18 -13.39
N ASP A 492 -25.99 26.83 -12.41
CA ASP A 492 -24.59 26.49 -12.64
C ASP A 492 -24.52 25.20 -13.48
N LYS A 493 -23.69 25.20 -14.52
CA LYS A 493 -23.54 24.04 -15.43
C LYS A 493 -23.14 22.79 -14.63
N LYS A 494 -23.53 21.61 -15.11
CA LYS A 494 -22.96 20.36 -14.59
C LYS A 494 -21.43 20.37 -14.76
N VAL A 495 -20.71 19.82 -13.80
CA VAL A 495 -19.31 19.42 -14.00
C VAL A 495 -19.32 18.35 -15.10
N ASP A 496 -18.53 18.58 -16.14
CA ASP A 496 -18.46 17.72 -17.33
C ASP A 496 -17.02 17.20 -17.44
N ARG A 497 -16.81 15.98 -16.95
CA ARG A 497 -15.48 15.36 -16.82
C ARG A 497 -15.44 14.03 -17.56
N GLN A 498 -14.36 13.79 -18.30
CA GLN A 498 -14.05 12.49 -18.85
C GLN A 498 -13.57 11.57 -17.72
N PHE A 499 -14.36 10.54 -17.42
CA PHE A 499 -13.98 9.49 -16.48
C PHE A 499 -13.33 8.30 -17.21
N PHE A 500 -12.37 7.66 -16.55
CA PHE A 500 -11.58 6.58 -17.14
C PHE A 500 -12.08 5.17 -16.83
N HIS A 501 -13.00 5.01 -15.86
CA HIS A 501 -13.53 3.70 -15.43
C HIS A 501 -14.35 3.00 -16.51
N THR A 502 -14.51 1.68 -16.38
CA THR A 502 -15.42 0.88 -17.20
C THR A 502 -16.47 0.20 -16.33
N ILE A 503 -17.59 -0.18 -16.96
CA ILE A 503 -18.71 -0.89 -16.34
C ILE A 503 -18.91 -2.20 -17.11
N ASN A 504 -18.79 -3.34 -16.43
CA ASN A 504 -19.07 -4.65 -16.97
C ASN A 504 -20.48 -5.10 -16.55
N ASN A 505 -21.44 -5.08 -17.49
CA ASN A 505 -22.80 -5.59 -17.28
C ASN A 505 -22.94 -7.10 -17.60
N GLU A 506 -21.90 -7.75 -18.13
CA GLU A 506 -21.86 -9.18 -18.44
C GLU A 506 -21.24 -10.02 -17.29
N GLY A 507 -20.87 -9.35 -16.19
CA GLY A 507 -20.23 -9.97 -15.03
C GLY A 507 -21.17 -10.83 -14.16
N THR A 508 -20.58 -11.71 -13.35
CA THR A 508 -21.31 -12.62 -12.45
C THR A 508 -22.06 -11.92 -11.30
N TYR A 509 -21.62 -10.72 -10.91
CA TYR A 509 -22.03 -10.04 -9.67
C TYR A 509 -22.46 -8.59 -9.96
N ASN A 510 -23.69 -8.21 -9.58
CA ASN A 510 -24.21 -6.84 -9.78
C ASN A 510 -23.46 -5.80 -8.93
N THR A 511 -22.95 -6.20 -7.77
CA THR A 511 -22.17 -5.37 -6.84
C THR A 511 -20.76 -5.04 -7.32
N SER A 512 -20.28 -5.66 -8.40
CA SER A 512 -18.87 -5.62 -8.85
C SER A 512 -18.74 -5.34 -10.35
N ARG A 513 -19.52 -4.38 -10.87
CA ARG A 513 -19.55 -4.01 -12.31
C ARG A 513 -18.41 -3.04 -12.68
N PHE A 514 -18.07 -2.13 -11.78
CA PHE A 514 -17.02 -1.12 -11.93
C PHE A 514 -15.63 -1.75 -12.03
N ALA A 515 -14.80 -1.21 -12.92
CA ALA A 515 -13.36 -1.39 -12.87
C ALA A 515 -12.66 -0.01 -12.88
N PRO A 516 -11.65 0.22 -12.00
CA PRO A 516 -10.98 1.52 -11.86
C PRO A 516 -10.46 2.08 -13.18
N GLY A 517 -10.52 3.40 -13.33
CA GLY A 517 -10.08 4.07 -14.55
C GLY A 517 -8.61 3.84 -14.87
N LEU A 518 -7.78 3.66 -13.83
CA LEU A 518 -6.40 3.23 -13.97
C LEU A 518 -6.25 1.96 -14.81
N LYS A 519 -7.17 0.98 -14.70
CA LYS A 519 -7.13 -0.27 -15.46
C LYS A 519 -7.27 -0.03 -16.97
N ARG A 520 -8.19 0.85 -17.39
CA ARG A 520 -8.35 1.22 -18.82
C ARG A 520 -7.14 2.00 -19.31
N VAL A 521 -6.64 2.94 -18.51
CA VAL A 521 -5.47 3.76 -18.86
C VAL A 521 -4.22 2.89 -19.04
N LEU A 522 -3.96 1.95 -18.13
CA LEU A 522 -2.83 1.01 -18.22
C LEU A 522 -2.97 -0.01 -19.35
N TYR A 523 -4.18 -0.51 -19.61
CA TYR A 523 -4.46 -1.39 -20.76
C TYR A 523 -4.16 -0.68 -22.09
N ASN A 524 -4.62 0.57 -22.25
CA ASN A 524 -4.35 1.38 -23.43
C ASN A 524 -2.86 1.75 -23.53
N ALA A 525 -2.20 2.08 -22.42
CA ALA A 525 -0.76 2.34 -22.39
C ALA A 525 0.05 1.14 -22.90
N ALA A 526 -0.27 -0.06 -22.40
CA ALA A 526 0.37 -1.32 -22.79
C ALA A 526 0.21 -1.70 -24.27
N LYS A 527 -0.74 -1.05 -24.97
CA LYS A 527 -1.00 -1.21 -26.39
C LYS A 527 -0.55 -0.02 -27.25
N TYR A 528 -0.07 1.06 -26.65
CA TYR A 528 0.18 2.34 -27.32
C TYR A 528 -1.10 2.99 -27.90
N GLU A 529 -2.27 2.58 -27.40
CA GLU A 529 -3.62 3.08 -27.72
C GLU A 529 -4.06 4.19 -26.73
N LEU A 530 -3.15 4.71 -25.90
CA LEU A 530 -3.44 5.76 -24.91
C LEU A 530 -3.32 7.15 -25.54
N ASP A 531 -4.37 7.94 -25.34
CA ASP A 531 -4.57 9.33 -25.77
C ASP A 531 -3.39 10.26 -25.38
N GLU A 532 -2.91 11.07 -26.33
CA GLU A 532 -1.76 11.98 -26.10
C GLU A 532 -2.15 13.37 -25.59
N ASP A 533 -3.40 13.81 -25.73
CA ASP A 533 -3.88 15.08 -25.15
C ASP A 533 -4.06 14.90 -23.63
N TRP A 534 -4.58 13.74 -23.21
CA TRP A 534 -4.79 13.40 -21.79
C TRP A 534 -3.58 12.77 -21.10
N PHE A 535 -2.67 12.13 -21.85
CA PHE A 535 -1.48 11.48 -21.31
C PHE A 535 -0.23 11.73 -22.17
N PRO A 536 0.23 12.98 -22.32
CA PRO A 536 1.39 13.31 -23.13
C PRO A 536 2.66 12.55 -22.71
N TYR A 537 3.56 12.33 -23.68
CA TYR A 537 4.94 11.89 -23.43
C TYR A 537 5.77 13.06 -22.93
N PHE A 538 6.63 12.83 -21.93
CA PHE A 538 7.44 13.88 -21.31
C PHE A 538 8.63 14.33 -22.16
N ARG A 539 9.32 13.39 -22.82
CA ARG A 539 10.41 13.68 -23.79
C ARG A 539 10.35 12.71 -24.97
N ASP A 540 10.78 11.48 -24.77
CA ASP A 540 10.83 10.46 -25.82
C ASP A 540 9.43 10.01 -26.24
N LYS A 541 9.18 9.99 -27.57
CA LYS A 541 8.06 9.29 -28.19
C LYS A 541 8.57 8.04 -28.92
N PRO A 542 7.81 6.92 -28.95
CA PRO A 542 8.17 5.74 -29.73
C PRO A 542 8.14 6.07 -31.24
N ILE A 543 9.04 5.47 -32.02
CA ILE A 543 9.00 5.59 -33.47
C ILE A 543 7.88 4.69 -34.00
N ALA A 544 7.23 5.06 -35.10
CA ALA A 544 6.14 4.27 -35.73
C ALA A 544 6.59 2.88 -36.25
N GLU A 545 7.88 2.55 -36.15
CA GLU A 545 8.47 1.24 -36.40
C GLU A 545 8.59 0.39 -35.12
N ASP A 546 8.70 1.03 -33.95
CA ASP A 546 8.84 0.38 -32.63
C ASP A 546 7.48 0.05 -31.99
N VAL A 547 6.41 0.74 -32.40
CA VAL A 547 5.04 0.45 -31.97
C VAL A 547 4.62 -0.91 -32.58
N PRO A 548 4.20 -1.91 -31.77
CA PRO A 548 3.76 -3.19 -32.31
C PRO A 548 2.55 -2.99 -33.22
N LYS A 549 2.72 -3.30 -34.50
CA LYS A 549 1.61 -3.32 -35.46
C LYS A 549 0.69 -4.49 -35.11
N GLY A 550 -0.35 -4.21 -34.34
CA GLY A 550 -1.40 -5.18 -34.04
C GLY A 550 -2.07 -5.67 -35.33
N ASN A 551 -2.62 -6.88 -35.31
CA ASN A 551 -3.40 -7.45 -36.42
C ASN A 551 -4.80 -6.80 -36.49
N GLY A 552 -4.86 -5.46 -36.55
CA GLY A 552 -6.07 -4.71 -36.84
C GLY A 552 -6.45 -4.84 -38.31
N LEU A 553 -7.75 -5.02 -38.58
CA LEU A 553 -8.25 -5.41 -39.90
C LEU A 553 -8.18 -4.31 -41.00
N ASN A 554 -7.72 -3.10 -40.67
CA ASN A 554 -7.65 -1.96 -41.59
C ASN A 554 -6.22 -1.69 -42.09
N ALA A 555 -5.66 -2.64 -42.85
CA ALA A 555 -4.41 -2.45 -43.59
C ALA A 555 -4.67 -1.86 -44.99
N GLY A 556 -5.28 -0.67 -45.04
CA GLY A 556 -5.65 0.00 -46.29
C GLY A 556 -5.75 1.51 -46.14
N LEU A 557 -5.19 2.24 -47.12
CA LEU A 557 -5.09 3.72 -47.17
C LEU A 557 -4.45 4.37 -45.92
N ASP A 558 -3.12 4.43 -45.91
CA ASP A 558 -2.49 5.75 -46.04
C ASP A 558 -1.03 5.64 -46.53
N LYS A 559 -0.79 6.12 -47.76
CA LYS A 559 0.56 6.33 -48.33
C LYS A 559 0.68 7.77 -48.75
N ASN A 560 1.29 8.60 -47.91
CA ASN A 560 1.73 9.94 -48.30
C ASN A 560 3.19 10.16 -47.93
N ASN A 561 4.00 10.56 -48.92
CA ASN A 561 5.43 10.79 -48.75
C ASN A 561 5.67 12.13 -48.03
N SER A 562 6.52 12.13 -47.00
CA SER A 562 7.08 13.36 -46.43
C SER A 562 8.59 13.22 -46.27
N ILE A 563 9.34 13.83 -47.21
CA ILE A 563 10.80 13.84 -47.21
C ILE A 563 11.28 15.12 -46.49
N ARG A 564 11.53 15.04 -45.17
CA ARG A 564 12.19 16.12 -44.41
C ARG A 564 13.18 15.56 -43.37
N ASN A 565 14.47 15.77 -43.66
CA ASN A 565 15.68 15.65 -42.84
C ASN A 565 15.62 14.88 -41.49
N PRO A 566 16.32 13.74 -41.35
CA PRO A 566 16.66 13.20 -40.03
C PRO A 566 17.77 14.03 -39.38
N ARG A 567 17.55 14.52 -38.15
CA ARG A 567 18.60 15.15 -37.33
C ARG A 567 18.56 14.59 -35.91
N VAL A 568 19.72 14.13 -35.43
CA VAL A 568 19.94 13.50 -34.10
C VAL A 568 19.15 12.19 -33.89
N LYS A 569 19.54 11.12 -34.59
CA LYS A 569 19.38 9.75 -34.05
C LYS A 569 20.57 9.46 -33.12
N ALA A 570 20.34 8.95 -31.91
CA ALA A 570 21.39 8.39 -31.07
C ALA A 570 21.80 7.01 -31.60
N SER A 571 23.10 6.78 -31.82
CA SER A 571 23.60 5.64 -32.61
C SER A 571 23.71 4.31 -31.84
N TRP A 572 22.85 4.06 -30.85
CA TRP A 572 22.97 2.93 -29.90
C TRP A 572 21.85 1.87 -29.99
N ALA A 573 20.84 2.07 -30.83
CA ALA A 573 19.72 1.13 -31.00
C ALA A 573 19.64 0.58 -32.45
N PRO A 574 20.04 -0.68 -32.70
CA PRO A 574 19.80 -1.38 -33.96
C PRO A 574 18.33 -1.83 -34.10
N SER A 575 17.80 -1.89 -35.33
CA SER A 575 16.43 -2.35 -35.61
C SER A 575 16.29 -3.87 -35.41
N ALA A 576 15.35 -4.29 -34.56
CA ALA A 576 15.14 -5.70 -34.19
C ALA A 576 14.28 -6.47 -35.23
N SER A 577 14.86 -6.81 -36.39
CA SER A 577 14.17 -7.57 -37.43
C SER A 577 14.31 -9.11 -37.32
N ARG A 578 13.43 -9.70 -36.49
CA ARG A 578 12.83 -11.07 -36.60
C ARG A 578 13.70 -12.36 -36.56
N HIS A 579 13.03 -13.37 -35.99
CA HIS A 579 13.13 -14.84 -36.17
C HIS A 579 13.98 -15.65 -35.18
N GLY A 580 13.30 -16.58 -34.48
CA GLY A 580 13.92 -17.52 -33.53
C GLY A 580 12.91 -18.15 -32.57
N ALA A 581 12.00 -19.01 -33.07
CA ALA A 581 10.97 -19.63 -32.23
C ALA A 581 11.45 -20.91 -31.52
N SER A 582 12.13 -20.78 -30.38
CA SER A 582 12.21 -21.86 -29.37
C SER A 582 12.42 -21.28 -27.97
N HIS A 583 12.08 -22.06 -26.93
CA HIS A 583 12.17 -21.72 -25.50
C HIS A 583 11.38 -20.48 -25.05
N LYS A 584 10.20 -20.73 -24.47
CA LYS A 584 9.53 -19.76 -23.58
C LYS A 584 10.37 -19.54 -22.32
N SER A 585 11.27 -18.55 -22.33
CA SER A 585 11.83 -18.03 -21.08
C SER A 585 10.96 -16.89 -20.57
N SER A 586 10.68 -16.86 -19.27
CA SER A 586 9.87 -15.83 -18.60
C SER A 586 10.54 -14.45 -18.49
N LYS A 587 11.70 -14.25 -19.13
CA LYS A 587 12.60 -13.11 -18.89
C LYS A 587 12.33 -11.85 -19.73
N ASN A 588 11.64 -11.98 -20.87
CA ASN A 588 11.51 -10.91 -21.88
C ASN A 588 10.08 -10.37 -22.02
N LYS A 589 9.35 -10.22 -20.90
CA LYS A 589 8.11 -9.43 -20.84
C LYS A 589 8.41 -7.93 -20.96
N GLN A 590 7.48 -7.15 -21.52
CA GLN A 590 7.52 -5.68 -21.39
C GLN A 590 7.17 -5.31 -19.95
N ARG A 591 7.92 -4.37 -19.36
CA ARG A 591 7.62 -3.79 -18.05
C ARG A 591 6.85 -2.47 -18.17
N ILE A 592 5.85 -2.28 -17.32
CA ILE A 592 5.00 -1.09 -17.30
C ILE A 592 4.86 -0.61 -15.86
N PHE A 593 5.57 0.47 -15.55
CA PHE A 593 5.50 1.13 -14.25
C PHE A 593 4.34 2.13 -14.27
N CYS A 594 3.65 2.23 -13.15
CA CYS A 594 2.70 3.29 -12.87
C CYS A 594 3.00 3.89 -11.51
N TYR A 595 2.92 5.21 -11.39
CA TYR A 595 2.94 5.90 -10.11
C TYR A 595 1.67 6.74 -9.95
N VAL A 596 1.03 6.68 -8.78
CA VAL A 596 -0.12 7.54 -8.46
C VAL A 596 0.15 8.40 -7.22
N ALA A 597 0.22 9.70 -7.45
CA ALA A 597 0.41 10.71 -6.42
C ALA A 597 -0.90 11.01 -5.68
N GLY A 598 -0.83 11.10 -4.36
CA GLY A 598 -1.99 11.26 -3.48
C GLY A 598 -2.57 9.95 -2.95
N GLY A 599 -1.89 8.81 -3.16
CA GLY A 599 -2.35 7.47 -2.74
C GLY A 599 -2.87 6.57 -3.87
N VAL A 600 -3.09 5.29 -3.57
CA VAL A 600 -3.59 4.24 -4.52
C VAL A 600 -4.57 3.28 -3.84
N THR A 601 -5.60 2.78 -4.53
CA THR A 601 -6.60 1.87 -3.91
C THR A 601 -6.23 0.38 -4.08
N TYR A 602 -6.82 -0.49 -3.24
CA TYR A 602 -6.67 -1.94 -3.39
C TYR A 602 -7.23 -2.50 -4.71
N SER A 603 -8.23 -1.86 -5.33
CA SER A 603 -8.73 -2.28 -6.65
C SER A 603 -7.88 -1.77 -7.82
N GLU A 604 -7.21 -0.63 -7.65
CA GLU A 604 -6.14 -0.20 -8.55
C GLU A 604 -4.91 -1.12 -8.45
N MET A 605 -4.54 -1.58 -7.25
CA MET A 605 -3.52 -2.62 -7.05
C MET A 605 -3.91 -3.93 -7.73
N ARG A 606 -5.13 -4.44 -7.48
CA ARG A 606 -5.70 -5.63 -8.14
C ARG A 606 -5.59 -5.53 -9.66
N SER A 607 -5.85 -4.35 -10.23
CA SER A 607 -5.78 -4.10 -11.67
C SER A 607 -4.39 -4.35 -12.27
N ALA A 608 -3.29 -4.14 -11.53
CA ALA A 608 -1.94 -4.44 -12.00
C ALA A 608 -1.68 -5.95 -12.15
N TYR A 609 -2.22 -6.76 -11.24
CA TYR A 609 -2.16 -8.23 -11.31
C TYR A 609 -3.03 -8.77 -12.45
N GLU A 610 -4.28 -8.32 -12.53
CA GLU A 610 -5.22 -8.67 -13.62
C GLU A 610 -4.63 -8.37 -15.00
N LEU A 611 -4.04 -7.19 -15.20
CA LEU A 611 -3.41 -6.80 -16.47
C LEU A 611 -2.11 -7.56 -16.75
N SER A 612 -1.32 -7.88 -15.72
CA SER A 612 -0.09 -8.67 -15.88
C SER A 612 -0.40 -10.08 -16.41
N GLN A 613 -1.45 -10.71 -15.89
CA GLN A 613 -1.94 -12.01 -16.35
C GLN A 613 -2.59 -11.92 -17.74
N ALA A 614 -3.43 -10.91 -18.00
CA ALA A 614 -4.20 -10.79 -19.23
C ALA A 614 -3.40 -10.38 -20.47
N LEU A 615 -2.25 -9.71 -20.30
CA LEU A 615 -1.43 -9.18 -21.39
C LEU A 615 -0.03 -9.82 -21.52
N ASP A 616 0.32 -10.75 -20.61
CA ASP A 616 1.66 -11.34 -20.45
C ASP A 616 2.79 -10.29 -20.36
N LYS A 617 2.53 -9.24 -19.57
CA LYS A 617 3.44 -8.11 -19.29
C LYS A 617 3.64 -7.96 -17.79
N ASP A 618 4.67 -7.25 -17.35
CA ASP A 618 4.89 -6.98 -15.94
C ASP A 618 4.49 -5.55 -15.58
N PHE A 619 3.31 -5.41 -14.98
CA PHE A 619 2.85 -4.15 -14.41
C PHE A 619 3.34 -3.99 -12.97
N TYR A 620 3.83 -2.79 -12.64
CA TYR A 620 4.27 -2.39 -11.30
C TYR A 620 3.60 -1.09 -10.90
N LEU A 621 3.11 -0.98 -9.67
CA LEU A 621 2.33 0.16 -9.20
C LEU A 621 2.98 0.81 -7.96
N GLY A 622 3.18 2.13 -8.00
CA GLY A 622 3.81 2.93 -6.96
C GLY A 622 2.91 4.02 -6.39
N SER A 623 3.08 4.37 -5.12
CA SER A 623 2.38 5.48 -4.46
C SER A 623 3.08 5.91 -3.16
N GLU A 624 2.60 6.96 -2.49
CA GLU A 624 3.03 7.26 -1.11
C GLU A 624 2.36 6.35 -0.08
N THR A 625 1.11 5.95 -0.32
CA THR A 625 0.32 5.06 0.54
C THR A 625 -0.73 4.30 -0.26
N VAL A 626 -1.14 3.14 0.24
CA VAL A 626 -2.46 2.59 -0.11
C VAL A 626 -3.54 3.37 0.66
N LEU A 627 -4.65 3.67 -0.01
CA LEU A 627 -5.84 4.32 0.53
C LEU A 627 -6.95 3.29 0.73
N LYS A 628 -7.49 3.28 1.96
CA LYS A 628 -8.84 2.81 2.26
C LYS A 628 -9.84 3.94 2.00
N PRO A 629 -11.13 3.67 1.77
CA PRO A 629 -12.14 4.73 1.58
C PRO A 629 -12.20 5.72 2.74
N ARG A 630 -12.01 5.27 3.99
CA ARG A 630 -11.84 6.15 5.16
C ARG A 630 -10.64 7.10 5.04
N ASP A 631 -9.50 6.63 4.53
CA ASP A 631 -8.29 7.46 4.37
C ASP A 631 -8.52 8.57 3.35
N PHE A 632 -9.25 8.28 2.26
CA PHE A 632 -9.62 9.27 1.25
C PHE A 632 -10.60 10.32 1.82
N LEU A 633 -11.61 9.91 2.59
CA LEU A 633 -12.51 10.84 3.28
C LEU A 633 -11.76 11.77 4.25
N ILE A 634 -10.74 11.26 4.95
CA ILE A 634 -9.84 12.05 5.80
C ILE A 634 -9.00 13.01 4.95
N GLY A 635 -8.41 12.54 3.84
CA GLY A 635 -7.69 13.38 2.89
C GLY A 635 -8.52 14.56 2.37
N LEU A 636 -9.81 14.37 2.10
CA LEU A 636 -10.74 15.45 1.73
C LEU A 636 -11.05 16.47 2.85
N GLN A 637 -10.82 16.11 4.13
CA GLN A 637 -10.88 17.04 5.27
C GLN A 637 -9.53 17.74 5.52
N ASP A 638 -8.43 17.10 5.15
CA ASP A 638 -7.06 17.53 5.43
C ASP A 638 -6.47 18.47 4.36
N ILE A 639 -7.06 18.47 3.16
CA ILE A 639 -6.75 19.44 2.09
C ILE A 639 -7.45 20.80 2.27
N ASP A 640 -8.21 20.97 3.36
CA ASP A 640 -8.96 22.19 3.70
C ASP A 640 -8.03 23.33 4.14
N GLN A 641 -8.32 24.56 3.71
CA GLN A 641 -7.50 25.74 4.05
C GLN A 641 -7.49 26.08 5.55
N VAL A 642 -8.44 25.56 6.34
CA VAL A 642 -8.43 25.69 7.81
C VAL A 642 -7.36 24.80 8.46
N LYS A 643 -6.93 23.72 7.79
CA LYS A 643 -5.86 22.83 8.29
C LYS A 643 -4.48 23.41 8.02
N GLN A 644 -3.67 23.52 9.06
CA GLN A 644 -2.28 23.98 9.01
C GLN A 644 -1.31 22.78 9.06
N PRO A 645 -0.10 22.87 8.48
CA PRO A 645 0.82 21.72 8.38
C PRO A 645 1.18 21.03 9.71
N ASP A 646 1.25 21.80 10.79
CA ASP A 646 1.49 21.30 12.16
C ASP A 646 0.32 20.50 12.74
N SER A 647 -0.91 20.75 12.25
CA SER A 647 -2.15 20.06 12.64
C SER A 647 -2.46 18.78 11.83
N LEU A 648 -1.54 18.37 10.94
CA LEU A 648 -1.77 17.32 9.95
C LEU A 648 -0.90 16.05 10.15
N GLU A 649 -0.06 16.02 11.18
CA GLU A 649 0.79 14.86 11.55
C GLU A 649 1.66 14.29 10.40
N ILE A 650 2.02 15.14 9.43
CA ILE A 650 2.79 14.79 8.24
C ILE A 650 4.28 14.61 8.63
N PRO A 651 4.88 13.41 8.49
CA PRO A 651 6.27 13.18 8.91
C PRO A 651 7.29 14.08 8.19
N LEU A 652 7.03 14.36 6.91
CA LEU A 652 7.84 15.27 6.09
C LEU A 652 7.88 16.72 6.63
N TYR A 653 6.84 17.16 7.35
CA TYR A 653 6.82 18.48 7.97
C TYR A 653 7.81 18.57 9.13
N ASP A 654 7.87 17.55 9.99
CA ASP A 654 8.87 17.45 11.06
C ASP A 654 10.29 17.29 10.50
N GLU A 655 10.48 16.54 9.42
CA GLU A 655 11.79 16.41 8.76
C GLU A 655 12.34 17.76 8.27
N ILE A 656 11.48 18.59 7.66
CA ILE A 656 11.85 19.90 7.10
C ILE A 656 12.02 20.97 8.19
N THR A 657 11.11 21.02 9.16
CA THR A 657 11.08 22.09 10.17
C THR A 657 11.92 21.80 11.42
N ARG A 658 12.22 20.52 11.70
CA ARG A 658 12.98 20.07 12.87
C ARG A 658 14.11 19.11 12.49
N PRO A 659 14.96 19.43 11.49
CA PRO A 659 15.97 18.52 10.97
C PRO A 659 16.97 18.10 12.07
N ARG A 660 17.14 16.79 12.23
CA ARG A 660 18.16 16.23 13.12
C ARG A 660 19.55 16.49 12.51
N THR A 661 20.46 17.03 13.31
CA THR A 661 21.82 17.40 12.85
C THR A 661 22.93 16.97 13.81
N ARG A 662 22.64 16.78 15.10
CA ARG A 662 23.61 16.39 16.13
C ARG A 662 23.54 14.88 16.38
N ALA A 663 24.67 14.19 16.27
CA ALA A 663 24.81 12.81 16.72
C ALA A 663 24.58 12.68 18.24
N PRO A 664 24.01 11.57 18.74
CA PRO A 664 23.87 11.32 20.16
C PRO A 664 25.23 11.33 20.89
N SER A 665 25.26 11.92 22.10
CA SER A 665 26.51 12.11 22.86
C SER A 665 27.24 10.80 23.18
N TYR A 666 26.50 9.72 23.46
CA TYR A 666 27.05 8.41 23.79
C TYR A 666 27.78 7.72 22.61
N LEU A 667 27.63 8.20 21.37
CA LEU A 667 28.45 7.70 20.26
C LEU A 667 29.93 8.12 20.40
N PHE A 668 30.22 9.14 21.20
CA PHE A 668 31.58 9.61 21.51
C PHE A 668 32.19 8.97 22.77
N ASP A 669 31.43 8.15 23.50
CA ASP A 669 31.92 7.53 24.74
C ASP A 669 32.92 6.40 24.43
N VAL A 670 34.15 6.59 24.90
CA VAL A 670 35.21 5.58 24.89
C VAL A 670 35.27 4.93 26.28
N PRO A 671 35.13 3.60 26.41
CA PRO A 671 35.33 2.91 27.68
C PRO A 671 36.71 3.25 28.25
N LYS A 672 36.76 3.78 29.48
CA LYS A 672 38.03 4.05 30.16
C LYS A 672 38.81 2.73 30.27
N PRO A 673 40.13 2.72 30.01
CA PRO A 673 40.94 1.53 30.23
C PRO A 673 40.80 1.10 31.70
N PRO A 674 40.76 -0.21 32.01
CA PRO A 674 40.60 -0.69 33.36
C PRO A 674 41.73 -0.13 34.24
N SER A 675 41.37 0.66 35.25
CA SER A 675 42.32 1.21 36.21
C SER A 675 43.02 0.04 36.91
N GLN A 676 44.34 -0.08 36.71
CA GLN A 676 45.14 -1.04 37.46
C GLN A 676 44.94 -0.78 38.96
N PRO A 677 44.67 -1.80 39.79
CA PRO A 677 44.43 -1.62 41.21
C PRO A 677 45.70 -1.10 41.88
N SER A 678 45.66 0.14 42.36
CA SER A 678 46.76 0.76 43.10
C SER A 678 47.02 0.00 44.39
N THR A 679 48.24 -0.48 44.60
CA THR A 679 48.67 -1.24 45.78
C THR A 679 48.86 -0.37 47.02
N THR A 680 47.78 0.22 47.52
CA THR A 680 47.76 0.96 48.79
C THR A 680 47.76 0.00 49.98
N ALA A 681 48.74 0.15 50.87
CA ALA A 681 48.95 -0.74 52.01
C ALA A 681 47.87 -0.64 53.10
N ASN A 682 47.56 -1.76 53.74
CA ASN A 682 46.61 -1.83 54.85
C ASN A 682 47.15 -1.14 56.12
N SER A 683 46.49 -0.06 56.53
CA SER A 683 46.55 0.45 57.91
C SER A 683 45.35 -0.08 58.71
N ARG A 684 45.56 -0.39 60.00
CA ARG A 684 44.56 -1.09 60.84
C ARG A 684 43.34 -0.21 61.16
N PRO A 685 42.11 -0.75 61.16
CA PRO A 685 40.98 -0.14 61.87
C PRO A 685 41.04 -0.45 63.39
N VAL A 686 40.40 0.40 64.19
CA VAL A 686 40.18 0.22 65.65
C VAL A 686 38.67 0.12 65.91
N SER A 687 38.28 -0.57 66.98
CA SER A 687 36.92 -1.01 67.31
C SER A 687 36.02 0.02 68.02
N SER A 688 34.73 0.05 67.69
CA SER A 688 33.54 0.35 68.54
C SER A 688 32.30 0.63 67.65
N THR A 689 31.03 0.36 68.00
CA THR A 689 30.40 -0.51 69.03
C THR A 689 28.96 -0.91 68.58
N HIS A 690 28.29 -1.77 69.36
CA HIS A 690 26.88 -2.24 69.35
C HIS A 690 25.77 -1.32 68.73
N SER A 691 24.56 -1.81 68.36
CA SER A 691 23.79 -2.93 68.94
C SER A 691 22.75 -3.62 68.03
N HIS A 692 22.22 -4.75 68.53
CA HIS A 692 21.00 -5.49 68.14
C HIS A 692 19.75 -4.59 68.02
N THR A 693 18.58 -4.97 67.42
CA THR A 693 17.92 -6.28 67.10
C THR A 693 16.91 -6.02 65.93
N SER A 694 16.03 -6.87 65.34
CA SER A 694 15.53 -8.25 65.52
C SER A 694 14.93 -8.85 64.21
N LYS A 695 14.02 -9.85 64.30
CA LYS A 695 13.09 -10.37 63.26
C LYS A 695 11.75 -10.78 63.97
N PRO A 696 10.86 -11.65 63.42
CA PRO A 696 9.74 -11.28 62.53
C PRO A 696 8.36 -11.85 62.99
N SER A 697 7.26 -11.58 62.27
CA SER A 697 6.02 -12.38 62.39
C SER A 697 5.05 -12.31 61.19
N ALA A 698 4.45 -13.46 60.91
CA ALA A 698 3.22 -13.76 60.14
C ALA A 698 2.75 -15.18 60.61
N PRO A 699 1.63 -15.80 60.18
CA PRO A 699 0.57 -15.38 59.24
C PRO A 699 -0.88 -15.74 59.72
N SER A 700 -1.82 -15.86 58.76
CA SER A 700 -2.95 -16.85 58.66
C SER A 700 -4.42 -16.42 58.96
N ASN A 701 -5.29 -16.69 57.94
CA ASN A 701 -6.58 -17.43 57.93
C ASN A 701 -7.76 -17.01 58.88
N MET A 702 -9.07 -17.25 58.61
CA MET A 702 -9.79 -18.01 57.55
C MET A 702 -11.32 -17.66 57.49
N SER A 703 -12.02 -17.90 56.35
CA SER A 703 -13.49 -18.21 56.20
C SER A 703 -14.57 -17.18 56.69
N SER A 704 -15.85 -17.13 56.23
CA SER A 704 -16.59 -17.75 55.10
C SER A 704 -18.01 -17.14 54.91
N SER A 705 -18.65 -17.34 53.73
CA SER A 705 -20.11 -17.24 53.41
C SER A 705 -20.83 -15.88 53.52
N GLY A 706 -21.87 -15.56 52.71
CA GLY A 706 -22.46 -16.25 51.53
C GLY A 706 -23.85 -15.69 51.09
N LEU A 707 -24.41 -16.24 49.99
CA LEU A 707 -25.82 -16.11 49.48
C LEU A 707 -26.33 -14.75 48.94
N GLY A 708 -27.25 -14.76 47.94
CA GLY A 708 -28.19 -13.62 47.76
C GLY A 708 -28.90 -13.27 46.42
N SER A 709 -29.40 -14.23 45.62
CA SER A 709 -30.51 -14.05 44.63
C SER A 709 -30.46 -12.96 43.51
N SER A 710 -31.54 -12.87 42.73
CA SER A 710 -31.65 -12.26 41.38
C SER A 710 -33.10 -11.86 41.04
N SER A 711 -33.34 -11.10 39.95
CA SER A 711 -34.57 -11.08 39.10
C SER A 711 -34.52 -9.95 38.03
N PRO A 712 -35.43 -9.89 37.01
CA PRO A 712 -35.04 -9.46 35.65
C PRO A 712 -35.75 -8.19 35.12
N ASN A 713 -35.56 -7.89 33.82
CA ASN A 713 -36.34 -6.93 33.03
C ASN A 713 -36.77 -7.56 31.68
N PRO A 714 -37.86 -7.09 31.03
CA PRO A 714 -38.63 -7.89 30.06
C PRO A 714 -38.24 -7.75 28.58
N GLU A 715 -38.75 -8.68 27.77
CA GLU A 715 -38.67 -8.74 26.31
C GLU A 715 -39.59 -7.70 25.62
N LEU A 716 -39.36 -7.46 24.32
CA LEU A 716 -40.22 -6.64 23.45
C LEU A 716 -40.71 -7.47 22.22
N PRO A 717 -41.87 -7.12 21.62
CA PRO A 717 -42.51 -7.94 20.58
C PRO A 717 -41.87 -7.79 19.18
N PRO A 718 -42.11 -8.73 18.26
CA PRO A 718 -41.53 -8.73 16.91
C PRO A 718 -42.13 -7.66 15.96
N ASP A 719 -41.35 -7.33 14.92
CA ASP A 719 -41.61 -6.25 13.96
C ASP A 719 -42.95 -6.34 13.19
N VAL A 720 -43.59 -5.19 13.01
CA VAL A 720 -44.69 -4.98 12.05
C VAL A 720 -44.24 -4.00 10.97
N ILE A 721 -43.97 -4.52 9.76
CA ILE A 721 -43.49 -3.73 8.63
C ILE A 721 -44.58 -2.75 8.14
N GLY A 722 -44.23 -1.46 8.08
CA GLY A 722 -45.12 -0.39 7.63
C GLY A 722 -45.45 -0.42 6.12
N LYS A 723 -46.67 -0.04 5.75
CA LYS A 723 -47.23 -0.20 4.39
C LYS A 723 -46.65 0.71 3.28
N ASN A 724 -45.54 1.41 3.51
CA ASN A 724 -45.01 2.44 2.60
C ASN A 724 -43.83 2.01 1.71
N THR A 725 -43.47 0.71 1.69
CA THR A 725 -42.42 0.18 0.81
C THR A 725 -42.79 0.31 -0.68
N PRO A 726 -41.92 0.82 -1.58
CA PRO A 726 -42.21 0.92 -3.02
C PRO A 726 -42.53 -0.44 -3.68
N SER A 727 -43.44 -0.44 -4.66
CA SER A 727 -44.00 -1.66 -5.25
C SER A 727 -42.98 -2.56 -5.98
N HIS A 728 -41.87 -2.01 -6.45
CA HIS A 728 -40.80 -2.81 -7.07
C HIS A 728 -40.00 -3.62 -6.02
N TYR A 729 -39.80 -3.08 -4.81
CA TYR A 729 -39.22 -3.81 -3.68
C TYR A 729 -40.17 -4.91 -3.16
N GLN A 730 -41.47 -4.61 -3.03
CA GLN A 730 -42.47 -5.58 -2.54
C GLN A 730 -42.45 -6.91 -3.31
N LYS A 731 -42.26 -6.86 -4.64
CA LYS A 731 -42.17 -8.08 -5.48
C LYS A 731 -40.95 -8.95 -5.17
N ARG A 732 -39.79 -8.37 -4.84
CA ARG A 732 -38.60 -9.14 -4.44
C ARG A 732 -38.78 -9.73 -3.02
N THR A 733 -39.45 -9.02 -2.11
CA THR A 733 -39.77 -9.55 -0.76
C THR A 733 -40.65 -10.82 -0.81
N SER A 734 -41.64 -10.88 -1.70
CA SER A 734 -42.54 -12.04 -1.83
C SER A 734 -41.90 -13.32 -2.38
N GLN A 735 -40.65 -13.28 -2.87
CA GLN A 735 -39.89 -14.48 -3.25
C GLN A 735 -39.00 -15.02 -2.12
N TYR A 736 -38.82 -14.26 -1.03
CA TYR A 736 -37.95 -14.65 0.08
C TYR A 736 -38.67 -15.46 1.17
N THR A 737 -39.98 -15.25 1.37
CA THR A 737 -40.76 -15.98 2.38
C THR A 737 -41.06 -17.42 1.98
N THR A 738 -41.23 -17.71 0.68
CA THR A 738 -41.55 -19.04 0.17
C THR A 738 -40.36 -20.00 0.10
N ASP A 739 -39.11 -19.50 0.03
CA ASP A 739 -37.90 -20.34 0.05
C ASP A 739 -37.41 -20.64 1.50
N LEU A 740 -38.18 -20.23 2.53
CA LEU A 740 -37.97 -20.55 3.96
C LEU A 740 -38.94 -21.64 4.47
N SER A 741 -40.10 -21.83 3.85
CA SER A 741 -41.03 -22.92 4.14
C SER A 741 -40.73 -24.13 3.25
N GLY A 742 -39.97 -25.10 3.76
CA GLY A 742 -39.51 -26.24 2.97
C GLY A 742 -40.60 -27.29 2.68
N GLU A 743 -41.00 -27.41 1.41
CA GLU A 743 -41.67 -28.61 0.88
C GLU A 743 -40.86 -29.24 -0.28
N ASN A 744 -40.94 -30.56 -0.39
CA ASN A 744 -40.08 -31.36 -1.26
C ASN A 744 -40.39 -31.20 -2.76
N ARG A 745 -39.43 -30.68 -3.54
CA ARG A 745 -39.30 -30.95 -5.00
C ARG A 745 -37.85 -31.23 -5.41
N THR A 746 -37.72 -31.82 -6.60
CA THR A 746 -36.62 -32.68 -7.02
C THR A 746 -35.28 -31.99 -7.35
N SER A 747 -34.26 -32.82 -7.54
CA SER A 747 -32.85 -32.42 -7.60
C SER A 747 -32.43 -31.73 -8.90
N GLU A 748 -32.15 -30.44 -8.81
CA GLU A 748 -31.16 -29.75 -9.64
C GLU A 748 -30.11 -29.09 -8.73
N LYS A 749 -28.91 -28.81 -9.27
CA LYS A 749 -27.80 -28.22 -8.51
C LYS A 749 -28.07 -26.73 -8.20
N LYS A 750 -28.85 -26.45 -7.14
CA LYS A 750 -29.06 -25.08 -6.63
C LYS A 750 -27.69 -24.41 -6.36
N PRO A 751 -27.48 -23.15 -6.80
CA PRO A 751 -26.28 -22.39 -6.43
C PRO A 751 -26.23 -22.12 -4.93
N SER A 752 -25.03 -21.94 -4.37
CA SER A 752 -24.81 -21.60 -2.96
C SER A 752 -25.70 -20.43 -2.50
N ARG A 753 -26.23 -20.51 -1.27
CA ARG A 753 -27.03 -19.44 -0.64
C ARG A 753 -26.27 -18.12 -0.60
N LEU A 754 -24.94 -18.16 -0.47
CA LEU A 754 -24.06 -17.00 -0.55
C LEU A 754 -24.06 -16.35 -1.95
N ARG A 755 -24.06 -17.14 -3.03
CA ARG A 755 -24.10 -16.63 -4.42
C ARG A 755 -25.43 -15.93 -4.78
N ARG A 756 -26.46 -15.99 -3.93
CA ARG A 756 -27.72 -15.22 -4.06
C ARG A 756 -27.75 -13.89 -3.29
N LEU A 757 -26.72 -13.57 -2.51
CA LEU A 757 -26.60 -12.28 -1.80
C LEU A 757 -25.81 -11.23 -2.61
N PHE A 758 -25.24 -11.64 -3.75
CA PHE A 758 -24.38 -10.84 -4.64
C PHE A 758 -24.84 -10.95 -6.11
N LYS A 759 -26.10 -11.35 -6.33
CA LYS A 759 -26.77 -11.54 -7.63
C LYS A 759 -28.21 -11.06 -7.53
#